data_AF-A0A6N1VCT2-F1
#
_entry.id   AF-A0A6N1VCT2-F1
#
_cell.length_a   1.000
_cell.length_b   1.000
_cell.length_c   1.000
_cell.angle_alpha   90.00
_cell.angle_beta   90.00
_cell.angle_gamma   90.00
#
_symmetry.space_group_name_H-M   'P 1'
#
loop_
_entity.id
_entity.type
_entity.pdbx_description
1 polymer ?
#
loop_
_entity_poly.entity_id
_entity_poly.type
_entity_poly.pdbx_seq_one_letter_code
_entity_poly.pdbx_strand_id
1 'polypeptide(L)'
;MVNRMMRAARFLALFAILFLAAEPAHADPISAAVSAVSSFIGGVGSFFAGLGAVGKIAVQIGLNLLGSVVTRALAGKGKQQPAAGVRLDVQYGEFVDRQIALGLCGVAGDDCYTHTYGSGNSHIQKVYLLSDYPCTSLERIAWNGEWKSLGANDPVKGRKIQGIEGDAWVKFHDGMPGQTADAGLVSTGSALDRWTNDHIGEGCAYVVVTIRYDREKLAQFPSLFFEFKGAPLYDRRKDSTAGGSGPQRADDITTHEYSENPIVMAENYERGFSVNGDMFCGKGMTDDELPFAEWVAGMNVCDEIVDGQPRYRCGLILSAGPDTPHSANLEAILQSCAATMGSDGVREYPLMAVVEPLTFTIRQSDAVAGTTQIYRRLGPLRAAVNEVSGNYPDRDAIWSPRAYGLRQSAVARANHGVRKHASLDFMMVPWAGQVDRLADIYLREQEFEALVTITLPPAFQTILPGDWGTYTRNDGTEHVMMAVQVETQDLESGLPGAVTITLRERGEEMFQPLDPNAPVVLPVPIPTPEYVSAVPNFNVVAVQATGPDGVIVPAIRASWTPIDDVTVQTVDIEYRVAGDTAITMTRSVPATASVVLLFEGVIGDTDYEVRADLTADPDRPTLPTEWKPVTTVSAVYPVSVGLEQVQGDLRGILERHSLLFEQLRRDVELLAADTAIGAGRLVEQTAVVKRTDRSLAAAIQTLEATATQTAANAEAITQINANVGDITAQGLFGINATVDGSESSVTIDLLGRVQTSDSFQQAGLSIYVDENGSKLLLNADQTVITKDGATASPFAFDPGTGELIGRFARFQEAVAEGFETPSGKARFGILAPGVEGVEITT
;
A
#
# COMPACT_ATOMS: atom_id res chain seq x y z
N MET A 1 -44.68 23.94 56.48
CA MET A 1 -44.64 22.46 56.67
C MET A 1 -45.41 21.67 55.60
N VAL A 2 -46.31 22.30 54.83
CA VAL A 2 -47.08 21.63 53.74
C VAL A 2 -46.26 21.40 52.44
N ASN A 3 -45.26 22.24 52.12
CA ASN A 3 -44.46 22.08 50.89
C ASN A 3 -43.36 21.00 50.93
N ARG A 4 -43.08 20.39 52.09
CA ARG A 4 -42.13 19.25 52.17
C ARG A 4 -42.83 17.89 52.02
N MET A 5 -44.15 17.78 52.29
CA MET A 5 -44.90 16.53 52.06
C MET A 5 -45.32 16.32 50.60
N MET A 6 -45.46 17.38 49.79
CA MET A 6 -45.79 17.24 48.36
C MET A 6 -44.62 16.80 47.47
N ARG A 7 -43.36 17.06 47.88
CA ARG A 7 -42.18 16.59 47.12
C ARG A 7 -41.83 15.13 47.41
N ALA A 8 -42.09 14.65 48.62
CA ALA A 8 -41.91 13.23 48.97
C ALA A 8 -43.00 12.33 48.35
N ALA A 9 -44.24 12.80 48.24
CA ALA A 9 -45.33 12.04 47.61
C ALA A 9 -45.18 11.90 46.08
N ARG A 10 -44.56 12.87 45.40
CA ARG A 10 -44.27 12.78 43.94
C ARG A 10 -43.07 11.88 43.62
N PHE A 11 -42.09 11.81 44.53
CA PHE A 11 -40.94 10.91 44.37
C PHE A 11 -41.31 9.43 44.62
N LEU A 12 -42.22 9.15 45.55
CA LEU A 12 -42.72 7.78 45.77
C LEU A 12 -43.68 7.30 44.66
N ALA A 13 -44.44 8.19 44.03
CA ALA A 13 -45.34 7.84 42.93
C ALA A 13 -44.59 7.53 41.62
N LEU A 14 -43.44 8.16 41.36
CA LEU A 14 -42.61 7.83 40.19
C LEU A 14 -41.85 6.50 40.36
N PHE A 15 -41.46 6.15 41.59
CA PHE A 15 -40.76 4.90 41.88
C PHE A 15 -41.70 3.67 41.84
N ALA A 16 -42.99 3.85 42.12
CA ALA A 16 -44.00 2.79 42.00
C ALA A 16 -44.40 2.47 40.56
N ILE A 17 -44.18 3.39 39.60
CA ILE A 17 -44.44 3.15 38.17
C ILE A 17 -43.28 2.39 37.50
N LEU A 18 -42.05 2.52 38.02
CA LEU A 18 -40.89 1.79 37.49
C LEU A 18 -40.83 0.30 37.88
N PHE A 19 -41.63 -0.15 38.85
CA PHE A 19 -41.68 -1.55 39.31
C PHE A 19 -42.93 -2.33 38.86
N LEU A 20 -43.78 -1.73 38.01
CA LEU A 20 -45.01 -2.34 37.49
C LEU A 20 -44.98 -2.61 35.97
N ALA A 21 -43.81 -2.59 35.34
CA ALA A 21 -43.61 -2.97 33.94
C ALA A 21 -42.52 -4.05 33.80
N ALA A 22 -42.62 -5.10 34.61
CA ALA A 22 -41.89 -6.34 34.41
C ALA A 22 -42.90 -7.48 34.17
N GLU A 23 -43.04 -7.89 32.91
CA GLU A 23 -43.67 -9.15 32.52
C GLU A 23 -42.78 -9.90 31.51
N PRO A 24 -42.94 -11.23 31.37
CA PRO A 24 -41.84 -12.15 31.13
C PRO A 24 -41.51 -12.38 29.65
N ALA A 25 -40.27 -12.83 29.42
CA ALA A 25 -39.71 -13.23 28.14
C ALA A 25 -40.53 -14.33 27.42
N HIS A 26 -40.86 -14.13 26.14
CA HIS A 26 -41.23 -15.19 25.18
C HIS A 26 -40.99 -14.77 23.70
N ALA A 27 -40.24 -15.61 22.97
CA ALA A 27 -40.13 -15.95 21.53
C ALA A 27 -40.55 -15.00 20.35
N ASP A 28 -39.60 -14.79 19.40
CA ASP A 28 -39.59 -14.63 17.91
C ASP A 28 -40.89 -14.35 17.08
N PRO A 29 -40.84 -13.99 15.75
CA PRO A 29 -40.01 -13.05 14.97
C PRO A 29 -40.85 -12.13 14.00
N ILE A 30 -40.22 -11.14 13.33
CA ILE A 30 -40.58 -10.48 12.04
C ILE A 30 -41.99 -9.84 11.87
N SER A 31 -42.09 -8.50 11.83
CA SER A 31 -42.72 -7.64 10.77
C SER A 31 -43.29 -6.29 11.25
N ALA A 32 -42.85 -5.20 10.59
CA ALA A 32 -43.46 -3.85 10.45
C ALA A 32 -43.55 -2.94 11.71
N ALA A 33 -42.97 -1.72 11.75
CA ALA A 33 -43.08 -0.68 10.73
C ALA A 33 -41.83 0.24 10.65
N VAL A 34 -41.44 0.52 9.40
CA VAL A 34 -40.47 1.52 8.94
C VAL A 34 -41.25 2.81 8.60
N SER A 35 -40.79 3.98 9.05
CA SER A 35 -40.64 5.23 8.26
C SER A 35 -40.34 6.48 9.11
N ALA A 36 -39.32 7.25 8.66
CA ALA A 36 -38.89 8.63 9.02
C ALA A 36 -38.41 8.84 10.48
N VAL A 37 -37.15 9.20 10.76
CA VAL A 37 -36.38 10.36 10.26
C VAL A 37 -34.88 10.01 10.23
N SER A 38 -34.28 10.23 9.06
CA SER A 38 -32.84 10.27 8.77
C SER A 38 -32.21 11.58 9.24
N SER A 39 -30.89 11.56 9.44
CA SER A 39 -29.97 12.68 9.80
C SER A 39 -29.96 13.17 11.25
N PHE A 40 -29.18 12.49 12.10
CA PHE A 40 -28.46 13.12 13.21
C PHE A 40 -27.22 12.28 13.58
N ILE A 41 -26.16 12.37 12.77
CA ILE A 41 -24.81 11.99 13.21
C ILE A 41 -24.41 13.02 14.26
N GLY A 42 -24.34 12.59 15.52
CA GLY A 42 -23.65 13.30 16.58
C GLY A 42 -22.63 12.35 17.22
N GLY A 43 -21.48 12.83 17.67
CA GLY A 43 -21.22 14.24 17.88
C GLY A 43 -19.87 14.59 18.48
N VAL A 44 -19.78 15.90 18.71
CA VAL A 44 -19.06 16.50 19.82
C VAL A 44 -20.06 17.47 20.43
N GLY A 45 -20.60 17.11 21.59
CA GLY A 45 -21.40 18.01 22.40
C GLY A 45 -21.22 17.50 23.80
N SER A 46 -20.38 18.16 24.60
CA SER A 46 -20.99 18.75 25.78
C SER A 46 -20.15 19.81 26.54
N PHE A 47 -20.12 21.08 26.09
CA PHE A 47 -19.98 22.16 27.07
C PHE A 47 -20.65 23.46 26.66
N PHE A 48 -21.16 24.16 27.67
CA PHE A 48 -21.78 25.50 27.71
C PHE A 48 -23.30 25.56 27.58
N ALA A 49 -23.95 25.12 28.67
CA ALA A 49 -25.14 25.79 29.17
C ALA A 49 -24.77 27.15 29.80
N GLY A 50 -25.21 28.23 29.18
CA GLY A 50 -25.34 29.56 29.81
C GLY A 50 -24.24 30.57 29.49
N LEU A 51 -24.41 31.32 28.40
CA LEU A 51 -24.08 32.75 28.20
C LEU A 51 -24.46 33.13 26.74
N GLY A 52 -24.94 34.35 26.51
CA GLY A 52 -25.73 34.77 25.33
C GLY A 52 -25.11 34.58 23.94
N ALA A 53 -25.97 34.69 22.92
CA ALA A 53 -25.84 34.28 21.51
C ALA A 53 -24.62 34.78 20.69
N VAL A 54 -23.66 35.49 21.28
CA VAL A 54 -22.49 36.06 20.57
C VAL A 54 -21.16 35.50 21.09
N GLY A 55 -21.19 34.56 22.06
CA GLY A 55 -19.98 33.96 22.65
C GLY A 55 -19.48 32.65 22.01
N LYS A 56 -20.16 32.11 20.97
CA LYS A 56 -19.94 30.73 20.48
C LYS A 56 -19.00 30.57 19.26
N ILE A 57 -18.46 31.64 18.69
CA ILE A 57 -17.79 31.58 17.37
C ILE A 57 -16.24 31.43 17.44
N ALA A 58 -15.64 31.23 18.61
CA ALA A 58 -14.19 31.38 18.76
C ALA A 58 -13.38 30.13 19.16
N VAL A 59 -13.82 28.89 18.92
CA VAL A 59 -12.93 27.71 19.01
C VAL A 59 -13.31 26.60 18.02
N GLN A 60 -13.64 26.94 16.77
CA GLN A 60 -13.55 25.98 15.68
C GLN A 60 -12.15 26.08 15.08
N ILE A 61 -11.37 25.02 15.26
CA ILE A 61 -10.14 24.76 14.53
C ILE A 61 -10.48 24.94 13.04
N GLY A 62 -9.76 25.86 12.38
CA GLY A 62 -10.04 26.26 11.01
C GLY A 62 -10.14 25.04 10.09
N LEU A 63 -11.29 24.92 9.42
CA LEU A 63 -11.44 24.02 8.30
C LEU A 63 -10.44 24.46 7.22
N ASN A 64 -9.35 23.72 7.10
CA ASN A 64 -8.61 23.66 5.84
C ASN A 64 -9.55 23.00 4.84
N LEU A 65 -10.17 23.78 3.97
CA LEU A 65 -11.11 23.25 2.98
C LEU A 65 -10.43 22.24 2.06
N LEU A 66 -9.12 22.36 1.82
CA LEU A 66 -8.30 21.37 1.12
C LEU A 66 -7.40 20.59 2.10
N GLY A 67 -6.75 21.25 3.06
CA GLY A 67 -5.98 20.57 4.11
C GLY A 67 -6.80 19.80 5.17
N SER A 68 -8.06 19.44 4.93
CA SER A 68 -8.78 18.44 5.74
C SER A 68 -8.07 17.09 5.63
N VAL A 69 -7.47 16.81 4.47
CA VAL A 69 -6.60 15.67 4.22
C VAL A 69 -5.32 15.75 5.05
N VAL A 70 -4.68 16.93 5.08
CA VAL A 70 -3.50 17.20 5.92
C VAL A 70 -3.85 17.14 7.41
N THR A 71 -4.99 17.69 7.80
CA THR A 71 -5.52 17.62 9.17
C THR A 71 -5.78 16.16 9.56
N ARG A 72 -6.28 15.31 8.66
CA ARG A 72 -6.42 13.86 8.88
C ARG A 72 -5.08 13.15 8.99
N ALA A 73 -4.11 13.50 8.14
CA ALA A 73 -2.75 13.00 8.24
C ALA A 73 -2.13 13.34 9.61
N LEU A 74 -2.43 14.52 10.16
CA LEU A 74 -2.00 14.95 11.49
C LEU A 74 -2.85 14.36 12.64
N ALA A 75 -4.12 14.00 12.40
CA ALA A 75 -5.06 13.56 13.42
C ALA A 75 -4.80 12.14 13.94
N GLY A 76 -3.96 11.35 13.27
CA GLY A 76 -3.49 10.05 13.77
C GLY A 76 -4.61 9.04 14.08
N LYS A 77 -4.92 8.17 13.12
CA LYS A 77 -5.77 6.96 13.23
C LYS A 77 -7.27 7.16 13.48
N GLY A 78 -8.03 6.96 12.41
CA GLY A 78 -9.19 6.06 12.40
C GLY A 78 -8.94 5.02 11.30
N LYS A 79 -9.10 3.73 11.59
CA LYS A 79 -8.91 2.63 10.62
C LYS A 79 -10.06 2.59 9.60
N GLN A 80 -10.14 3.61 8.76
CA GLN A 80 -10.92 3.50 7.53
C GLN A 80 -9.92 3.62 6.40
N GLN A 81 -9.64 2.50 5.74
CA GLN A 81 -8.88 2.51 4.50
C GLN A 81 -9.69 3.35 3.51
N PRO A 82 -9.17 4.50 3.05
CA PRO A 82 -9.84 5.22 1.98
C PRO A 82 -9.90 4.32 0.73
N ALA A 83 -10.94 4.51 -0.08
CA ALA A 83 -11.05 3.82 -1.37
C ALA A 83 -9.76 4.01 -2.18
N ALA A 84 -9.20 2.90 -2.68
CA ALA A 84 -7.95 2.87 -3.44
C ALA A 84 -8.20 2.29 -4.84
N GLY A 85 -7.37 2.69 -5.82
CA GLY A 85 -7.44 2.16 -7.19
C GLY A 85 -6.77 0.81 -7.40
N VAL A 86 -6.12 0.27 -6.36
CA VAL A 86 -5.36 -0.97 -6.40
C VAL A 86 -5.81 -1.97 -5.34
N ARG A 87 -5.94 -3.25 -5.73
CA ARG A 87 -5.99 -4.38 -4.79
C ARG A 87 -5.07 -5.51 -5.23
N LEU A 88 -4.02 -5.76 -4.45
CA LEU A 88 -2.96 -6.73 -4.79
C LEU A 88 -3.30 -8.16 -4.36
N ASP A 89 -4.18 -8.32 -3.37
CA ASP A 89 -4.53 -9.63 -2.83
C ASP A 89 -5.75 -10.22 -3.53
N VAL A 90 -5.68 -11.51 -3.86
CA VAL A 90 -6.82 -12.30 -4.33
C VAL A 90 -7.73 -12.59 -3.14
N GLN A 91 -9.00 -12.23 -3.23
CA GLN A 91 -9.97 -12.58 -2.20
C GLN A 91 -10.61 -13.93 -2.51
N TYR A 92 -10.84 -14.70 -1.45
CA TYR A 92 -11.48 -16.01 -1.49
C TYR A 92 -12.70 -16.00 -0.56
N GLY A 93 -13.85 -16.42 -1.07
CA GLY A 93 -15.07 -16.61 -0.29
C GLY A 93 -16.23 -15.71 -0.71
N GLU A 94 -17.41 -15.99 -0.13
CA GLU A 94 -18.69 -15.34 -0.48
C GLU A 94 -19.04 -14.12 0.39
N PHE A 95 -18.19 -13.79 1.38
CA PHE A 95 -18.40 -12.68 2.32
C PHE A 95 -17.43 -11.52 2.01
N VAL A 96 -17.53 -10.98 0.80
CA VAL A 96 -16.79 -9.81 0.33
C VAL A 96 -17.78 -8.66 0.09
N ASP A 97 -17.43 -7.45 0.51
CA ASP A 97 -18.24 -6.25 0.26
C ASP A 97 -18.37 -5.99 -1.24
N ARG A 98 -19.56 -5.57 -1.69
CA ARG A 98 -19.76 -5.19 -3.09
C ARG A 98 -18.94 -3.97 -3.47
N GLN A 99 -18.36 -3.99 -4.66
CA GLN A 99 -17.36 -3.02 -5.10
C GLN A 99 -17.58 -2.52 -6.51
N ILE A 100 -17.32 -1.21 -6.70
CA ILE A 100 -17.48 -0.54 -7.99
C ILE A 100 -16.14 0.07 -8.40
N ALA A 101 -15.55 -0.45 -9.47
CA ALA A 101 -14.34 0.11 -10.05
C ALA A 101 -14.68 1.31 -10.94
N LEU A 102 -14.06 2.46 -10.68
CA LEU A 102 -14.22 3.70 -11.43
C LEU A 102 -12.87 4.17 -11.99
N GLY A 103 -12.85 4.64 -13.24
CA GLY A 103 -11.61 5.07 -13.88
C GLY A 103 -10.68 3.90 -14.18
N LEU A 104 -9.37 4.14 -14.19
CA LEU A 104 -8.38 3.09 -14.41
C LEU A 104 -8.05 2.39 -13.09
N CYS A 105 -8.20 1.07 -13.01
CA CYS A 105 -7.98 0.30 -11.78
C CYS A 105 -7.08 -0.92 -12.02
N GLY A 106 -6.44 -1.40 -10.95
CA GLY A 106 -5.65 -2.62 -10.92
C GLY A 106 -6.09 -3.58 -9.81
N VAL A 107 -6.48 -4.81 -10.14
CA VAL A 107 -6.91 -5.81 -9.14
C VAL A 107 -6.33 -7.20 -9.41
N ALA A 108 -6.07 -7.97 -8.37
CA ALA A 108 -5.83 -9.41 -8.49
C ALA A 108 -7.14 -10.19 -8.80
N GLY A 109 -8.28 -9.61 -8.43
CA GLY A 109 -9.63 -10.14 -8.66
C GLY A 109 -10.07 -11.13 -7.57
N ASP A 110 -11.38 -11.39 -7.51
CA ASP A 110 -11.95 -12.31 -6.53
C ASP A 110 -12.24 -13.67 -7.19
N ASP A 111 -11.69 -14.77 -6.65
CA ASP A 111 -11.83 -16.10 -7.25
C ASP A 111 -13.23 -16.66 -6.96
N CYS A 112 -14.10 -16.65 -7.98
CA CYS A 112 -15.51 -17.05 -7.85
C CYS A 112 -15.78 -18.50 -8.29
N TYR A 113 -15.01 -19.01 -9.25
CA TYR A 113 -15.27 -20.33 -9.83
C TYR A 113 -14.01 -20.95 -10.41
N THR A 114 -13.81 -22.24 -10.17
CA THR A 114 -12.70 -23.01 -10.73
C THR A 114 -13.20 -24.35 -11.27
N HIS A 115 -12.79 -24.70 -12.49
CA HIS A 115 -13.13 -25.99 -13.10
C HIS A 115 -11.97 -26.55 -13.94
N THR A 116 -11.94 -27.86 -14.14
CA THR A 116 -10.98 -28.54 -15.03
C THR A 116 -11.70 -29.39 -16.05
N TYR A 117 -11.22 -29.37 -17.30
CA TYR A 117 -11.87 -30.09 -18.40
C TYR A 117 -10.86 -30.67 -19.40
N GLY A 118 -11.39 -31.43 -20.37
CA GLY A 118 -10.61 -32.09 -21.40
C GLY A 118 -10.10 -33.47 -20.96
N SER A 119 -9.57 -34.24 -21.92
CA SER A 119 -8.99 -35.55 -21.61
C SER A 119 -7.87 -35.40 -20.59
N GLY A 120 -7.95 -36.15 -19.49
CA GLY A 120 -6.99 -36.10 -18.39
C GLY A 120 -6.94 -34.78 -17.61
N ASN A 121 -8.01 -33.97 -17.62
CA ASN A 121 -8.04 -32.64 -16.98
C ASN A 121 -6.92 -31.72 -17.47
N SER A 122 -6.66 -31.76 -18.78
CA SER A 122 -5.58 -31.02 -19.44
C SER A 122 -5.78 -29.51 -19.49
N HIS A 123 -6.93 -28.98 -19.06
CA HIS A 123 -7.18 -27.56 -18.96
C HIS A 123 -7.81 -27.22 -17.61
N ILE A 124 -7.43 -26.07 -17.06
CA ILE A 124 -8.06 -25.42 -15.91
C ILE A 124 -8.65 -24.08 -16.34
N GLN A 125 -9.85 -23.77 -15.85
CA GLN A 125 -10.51 -22.48 -16.02
C GLN A 125 -10.81 -21.90 -14.66
N LYS A 126 -10.50 -20.62 -14.49
CA LYS A 126 -10.86 -19.83 -13.31
C LYS A 126 -11.65 -18.60 -13.72
N VAL A 127 -12.59 -18.18 -12.88
CA VAL A 127 -13.36 -16.95 -13.04
C VAL A 127 -12.99 -16.01 -11.92
N TYR A 128 -12.52 -14.82 -12.29
CA TYR A 128 -12.22 -13.74 -11.36
C TYR A 128 -13.21 -12.59 -11.55
N LEU A 129 -13.89 -12.19 -10.47
CA LEU A 129 -14.68 -10.97 -10.47
C LEU A 129 -13.74 -9.76 -10.39
N LEU A 130 -14.00 -8.74 -11.21
CA LEU A 130 -13.26 -7.48 -11.20
C LEU A 130 -14.05 -6.35 -10.53
N SER A 131 -15.37 -6.33 -10.72
CA SER A 131 -16.28 -5.35 -10.10
C SER A 131 -17.72 -5.86 -10.09
N ASP A 132 -18.48 -5.52 -9.05
CA ASP A 132 -19.94 -5.71 -8.93
C ASP A 132 -20.77 -4.68 -9.71
N TYR A 133 -20.16 -4.10 -10.74
CA TYR A 133 -20.76 -3.17 -11.68
C TYR A 133 -20.15 -3.37 -13.07
N PRO A 134 -20.86 -3.05 -14.16
CA PRO A 134 -20.29 -3.16 -15.50
C PRO A 134 -19.01 -2.35 -15.65
N CYS A 135 -18.06 -2.83 -16.45
CA CYS A 135 -16.76 -2.21 -16.70
C CYS A 135 -16.49 -2.09 -18.20
N THR A 136 -15.68 -1.10 -18.60
CA THR A 136 -15.51 -0.75 -20.01
C THR A 136 -14.60 -1.71 -20.78
N SER A 137 -13.40 -2.00 -20.26
CA SER A 137 -12.44 -2.84 -21.00
C SER A 137 -11.30 -3.36 -20.12
N LEU A 138 -10.84 -4.57 -20.42
CA LEU A 138 -9.57 -5.10 -19.92
C LEU A 138 -8.39 -4.56 -20.75
N GLU A 139 -7.42 -3.92 -20.09
CA GLU A 139 -6.28 -3.25 -20.74
C GLU A 139 -5.03 -4.15 -20.76
N ARG A 140 -4.60 -4.64 -19.58
CA ARG A 140 -3.37 -5.44 -19.42
C ARG A 140 -3.52 -6.51 -18.35
N ILE A 141 -2.66 -7.53 -18.43
CA ILE A 141 -2.58 -8.60 -17.43
C ILE A 141 -1.12 -8.77 -17.03
N ALA A 142 -0.86 -8.83 -15.73
CA ALA A 142 0.42 -9.30 -15.22
C ALA A 142 0.33 -10.80 -14.90
N TRP A 143 1.36 -11.53 -15.33
CA TRP A 143 1.52 -12.96 -15.12
C TRP A 143 2.81 -13.18 -14.34
N ASN A 144 2.72 -13.73 -13.12
CA ASN A 144 3.85 -13.93 -12.21
C ASN A 144 4.70 -12.66 -12.00
N GLY A 145 4.05 -11.50 -11.85
CA GLY A 145 4.74 -10.24 -11.62
C GLY A 145 5.34 -9.60 -12.88
N GLU A 146 4.91 -9.97 -14.08
CA GLU A 146 5.33 -9.33 -15.33
C GLU A 146 4.14 -8.99 -16.24
N TRP A 147 4.08 -7.78 -16.78
CA TRP A 147 3.08 -7.39 -17.77
C TRP A 147 3.22 -8.17 -19.07
N LYS A 148 2.12 -8.77 -19.55
CA LYS A 148 2.07 -9.55 -20.80
C LYS A 148 1.13 -8.91 -21.82
N SER A 149 1.45 -9.08 -23.10
CA SER A 149 0.60 -8.64 -24.21
C SER A 149 -0.50 -9.67 -24.51
N LEU A 150 -1.64 -9.19 -24.99
CA LEU A 150 -2.77 -10.01 -25.42
C LEU A 150 -2.75 -10.17 -26.94
N GLY A 151 -2.76 -11.42 -27.40
CA GLY A 151 -2.75 -11.80 -28.80
C GLY A 151 -4.14 -11.89 -29.43
N ALA A 152 -4.25 -12.72 -30.48
CA ALA A 152 -5.50 -12.95 -31.20
C ALA A 152 -6.61 -13.48 -30.28
N ASN A 153 -7.85 -13.07 -30.59
CA ASN A 153 -9.05 -13.47 -29.86
C ASN A 153 -9.59 -14.81 -30.37
N ASP A 154 -9.69 -15.78 -29.47
CA ASP A 154 -10.43 -17.04 -29.67
C ASP A 154 -11.88 -16.84 -29.22
N PRO A 155 -12.91 -17.18 -30.04
CA PRO A 155 -14.31 -16.98 -29.66
C PRO A 155 -14.75 -17.72 -28.39
N VAL A 156 -14.10 -18.84 -28.07
CA VAL A 156 -14.44 -19.69 -26.92
C VAL A 156 -13.59 -19.30 -25.71
N LYS A 157 -12.26 -19.22 -25.87
CA LYS A 157 -11.31 -19.04 -24.76
C LYS A 157 -10.91 -17.58 -24.49
N GLY A 158 -11.19 -16.67 -25.42
CA GLY A 158 -10.76 -15.27 -25.35
C GLY A 158 -9.37 -15.04 -25.95
N ARG A 159 -8.71 -13.96 -25.53
CA ARG A 159 -7.42 -13.52 -26.08
C ARG A 159 -6.28 -14.36 -25.51
N LYS A 160 -5.36 -14.83 -26.36
CA LYS A 160 -4.17 -15.58 -25.92
C LYS A 160 -3.19 -14.66 -25.17
N ILE A 161 -2.70 -15.09 -24.02
CA ILE A 161 -1.63 -14.39 -23.30
C ILE A 161 -0.29 -14.73 -23.97
N GLN A 162 0.47 -13.73 -24.37
CA GLN A 162 1.74 -13.89 -25.09
C GLN A 162 2.94 -13.80 -24.14
N GLY A 163 4.09 -14.36 -24.57
CA GLY A 163 5.34 -14.25 -23.81
C GLY A 163 5.36 -15.04 -22.50
N ILE A 164 4.63 -16.16 -22.44
CA ILE A 164 4.60 -17.09 -21.32
C ILE A 164 5.04 -18.48 -21.77
N GLU A 165 5.62 -19.25 -20.85
CA GLU A 165 5.91 -20.67 -21.06
C GLU A 165 4.62 -21.48 -20.87
N GLY A 166 3.97 -21.85 -21.98
CA GLY A 166 2.72 -22.60 -21.97
C GLY A 166 1.61 -21.91 -22.78
N ASP A 167 0.39 -22.41 -22.64
CA ASP A 167 -0.78 -21.87 -23.35
C ASP A 167 -1.83 -21.38 -22.34
N ALA A 168 -2.07 -20.07 -22.31
CA ALA A 168 -3.13 -19.46 -21.52
C ALA A 168 -3.92 -18.42 -22.32
N TRP A 169 -5.19 -18.24 -21.94
CA TRP A 169 -6.13 -17.32 -22.55
C TRP A 169 -6.93 -16.58 -21.47
N VAL A 170 -7.36 -15.37 -21.80
CA VAL A 170 -8.24 -14.55 -20.97
C VAL A 170 -9.42 -14.04 -21.77
N LYS A 171 -10.61 -14.16 -21.20
CA LYS A 171 -11.85 -13.62 -21.78
C LYS A 171 -12.49 -12.67 -20.79
N PHE A 172 -12.69 -11.42 -21.22
CA PHE A 172 -13.35 -10.39 -20.44
C PHE A 172 -14.85 -10.36 -20.75
N HIS A 173 -15.66 -10.33 -19.70
CA HIS A 173 -17.10 -10.12 -19.72
C HIS A 173 -17.36 -8.78 -19.02
N ASP A 174 -18.01 -7.86 -19.70
CA ASP A 174 -18.11 -6.45 -19.32
C ASP A 174 -19.21 -6.17 -18.28
N GLY A 175 -20.13 -7.11 -18.07
CA GLY A 175 -21.27 -6.99 -17.16
C GLY A 175 -22.43 -6.17 -17.73
N MET A 176 -22.36 -5.67 -18.96
CA MET A 176 -23.38 -4.77 -19.51
C MET A 176 -24.76 -5.45 -19.63
N PRO A 177 -25.86 -4.67 -19.66
CA PRO A 177 -27.19 -5.23 -19.87
C PRO A 177 -27.27 -6.09 -21.14
N GLY A 178 -27.87 -7.28 -21.03
CA GLY A 178 -27.93 -8.24 -22.12
C GLY A 178 -26.69 -9.14 -22.28
N GLN A 179 -25.74 -9.10 -21.34
CA GLN A 179 -24.68 -10.10 -21.24
C GLN A 179 -25.28 -11.52 -21.20
N THR A 180 -24.57 -12.48 -21.78
CA THR A 180 -24.94 -13.91 -21.75
C THR A 180 -23.89 -14.71 -20.99
N ALA A 181 -24.28 -15.83 -20.38
CA ALA A 181 -23.34 -16.76 -19.74
C ALA A 181 -22.20 -17.17 -20.70
N ASP A 182 -21.00 -17.38 -20.17
CA ASP A 182 -19.86 -17.79 -20.99
C ASP A 182 -20.10 -19.16 -21.65
N ALA A 183 -20.24 -19.16 -22.97
CA ALA A 183 -20.49 -20.39 -23.73
C ALA A 183 -19.38 -21.46 -23.57
N GLY A 184 -18.14 -21.02 -23.34
CA GLY A 184 -17.01 -21.91 -23.07
C GLY A 184 -17.23 -22.68 -21.77
N LEU A 185 -17.43 -21.97 -20.66
CA LEU A 185 -17.73 -22.55 -19.33
C LEU A 185 -18.98 -23.44 -19.34
N VAL A 186 -20.05 -22.99 -20.01
CA VAL A 186 -21.29 -23.78 -20.14
C VAL A 186 -21.04 -25.10 -20.87
N SER A 187 -20.23 -25.08 -21.93
CA SER A 187 -19.95 -26.26 -22.75
C SER A 187 -19.03 -27.28 -22.06
N THR A 188 -18.13 -26.82 -21.19
CA THR A 188 -17.10 -27.65 -20.55
C THR A 188 -17.50 -28.18 -19.17
N GLY A 189 -18.47 -27.56 -18.49
CA GLY A 189 -18.83 -27.92 -17.12
C GLY A 189 -19.45 -29.32 -16.95
N SER A 190 -18.94 -30.09 -15.97
CA SER A 190 -19.48 -31.38 -15.53
C SER A 190 -20.40 -31.26 -14.29
N ALA A 191 -21.19 -32.31 -13.98
CA ALA A 191 -22.35 -32.31 -13.07
C ALA A 191 -22.19 -31.71 -11.64
N LEU A 192 -23.37 -31.42 -11.04
CA LEU A 192 -23.70 -30.88 -9.68
C LEU A 192 -23.04 -29.56 -9.22
N ASP A 193 -21.99 -29.07 -9.88
CA ASP A 193 -21.32 -27.80 -9.59
C ASP A 193 -21.01 -27.01 -10.88
N ARG A 194 -21.97 -27.04 -11.81
CA ARG A 194 -21.80 -26.67 -13.22
C ARG A 194 -22.13 -25.19 -13.45
N TRP A 195 -21.23 -24.47 -14.12
CA TRP A 195 -21.59 -23.21 -14.80
C TRP A 195 -22.66 -23.49 -15.88
N THR A 196 -23.89 -23.05 -15.63
CA THR A 196 -25.05 -23.17 -16.52
C THR A 196 -25.31 -21.87 -17.29
N ASN A 197 -26.29 -21.89 -18.20
CA ASN A 197 -26.77 -20.66 -18.85
C ASN A 197 -27.39 -19.65 -17.87
N ASP A 198 -27.70 -20.06 -16.64
CA ASP A 198 -28.24 -19.18 -15.60
C ASP A 198 -27.13 -18.34 -14.93
N HIS A 199 -25.86 -18.72 -15.08
CA HIS A 199 -24.70 -18.00 -14.56
C HIS A 199 -24.26 -16.91 -15.55
N ILE A 200 -25.10 -15.88 -15.69
CA ILE A 200 -24.92 -14.81 -16.67
C ILE A 200 -23.90 -13.77 -16.19
N GLY A 201 -23.97 -13.39 -14.90
CA GLY A 201 -23.17 -12.32 -14.33
C GLY A 201 -23.54 -10.92 -14.87
N GLU A 202 -24.77 -10.72 -15.33
CA GLU A 202 -25.25 -9.39 -15.74
C GLU A 202 -25.19 -8.41 -14.56
N GLY A 203 -24.63 -7.23 -14.80
CA GLY A 203 -24.31 -6.25 -13.76
C GLY A 203 -22.94 -6.44 -13.10
N CYS A 204 -22.18 -7.49 -13.43
CA CYS A 204 -20.86 -7.76 -12.87
C CYS A 204 -19.81 -7.95 -13.97
N ALA A 205 -18.69 -7.25 -13.87
CA ALA A 205 -17.56 -7.44 -14.78
C ALA A 205 -16.62 -8.53 -14.25
N TYR A 206 -16.33 -9.53 -15.08
CA TYR A 206 -15.48 -10.66 -14.69
C TYR A 206 -14.57 -11.13 -15.84
N VAL A 207 -13.52 -11.86 -15.48
CA VAL A 207 -12.60 -12.47 -16.44
C VAL A 207 -12.56 -13.99 -16.27
N VAL A 208 -12.58 -14.69 -17.39
CA VAL A 208 -12.36 -16.14 -17.44
C VAL A 208 -10.94 -16.39 -17.91
N VAL A 209 -10.13 -17.01 -17.07
CA VAL A 209 -8.75 -17.38 -17.38
C VAL A 209 -8.68 -18.87 -17.63
N THR A 210 -8.29 -19.26 -18.83
CA THR A 210 -8.12 -20.65 -19.24
C THR A 210 -6.64 -20.96 -19.41
N ILE A 211 -6.14 -21.97 -18.71
CA ILE A 211 -4.75 -22.44 -18.82
C ILE A 211 -4.75 -23.90 -19.26
N ARG A 212 -3.89 -24.25 -20.20
CA ARG A 212 -3.60 -25.64 -20.54
C ARG A 212 -2.52 -26.17 -19.58
N TYR A 213 -2.85 -27.24 -18.86
CA TYR A 213 -1.92 -27.88 -17.93
C TYR A 213 -0.71 -28.44 -18.69
N ASP A 214 0.47 -28.06 -18.24
CA ASP A 214 1.76 -28.58 -18.70
C ASP A 214 2.61 -28.84 -17.44
N ARG A 215 2.88 -30.12 -17.15
CA ARG A 215 3.55 -30.53 -15.90
C ARG A 215 4.98 -29.98 -15.79
N GLU A 216 5.65 -29.76 -16.91
CA GLU A 216 7.05 -29.31 -16.93
C GLU A 216 7.14 -27.79 -16.86
N LYS A 217 6.15 -27.07 -17.42
CA LYS A 217 6.20 -25.60 -17.58
C LYS A 217 5.27 -24.82 -16.65
N LEU A 218 4.19 -25.46 -16.17
CA LEU A 218 3.13 -24.83 -15.38
C LEU A 218 2.68 -25.78 -14.25
N ALA A 219 3.63 -26.14 -13.38
CA ALA A 219 3.38 -27.02 -12.24
C ALA A 219 2.49 -26.38 -11.15
N GLN A 220 2.46 -25.04 -11.08
CA GLN A 220 1.63 -24.25 -10.17
C GLN A 220 0.78 -23.25 -10.96
N PHE A 221 -0.38 -22.88 -10.41
CA PHE A 221 -1.21 -21.83 -11.01
C PHE A 221 -0.51 -20.47 -10.86
N PRO A 222 -0.40 -19.67 -11.94
CA PRO A 222 0.31 -18.39 -11.91
C PRO A 222 -0.38 -17.35 -11.02
N SER A 223 0.39 -16.41 -10.49
CA SER A 223 -0.16 -15.19 -9.92
C SER A 223 -0.65 -14.27 -11.05
N LEU A 224 -1.88 -13.79 -10.93
CA LEU A 224 -2.54 -12.96 -11.94
C LEU A 224 -2.90 -11.60 -11.34
N PHE A 225 -2.75 -10.56 -12.16
CA PHE A 225 -3.17 -9.20 -11.83
C PHE A 225 -3.72 -8.52 -13.08
N PHE A 226 -4.83 -7.80 -12.95
CA PHE A 226 -5.60 -7.25 -14.07
C PHE A 226 -5.63 -5.72 -13.98
N GLU A 227 -5.22 -5.05 -15.05
CA GLU A 227 -5.45 -3.61 -15.25
C GLU A 227 -6.60 -3.43 -16.24
N PHE A 228 -7.60 -2.66 -15.85
CA PHE A 228 -8.83 -2.48 -16.62
C PHE A 228 -9.44 -1.10 -16.39
N LYS A 229 -10.28 -0.70 -17.35
CA LYS A 229 -11.13 0.47 -17.27
C LYS A 229 -12.44 0.08 -16.60
N GLY A 230 -12.74 0.75 -15.50
CA GLY A 230 -13.94 0.55 -14.70
C GLY A 230 -15.23 0.99 -15.40
N ALA A 231 -16.21 1.36 -14.58
CA ALA A 231 -17.57 1.63 -15.02
C ALA A 231 -17.67 2.69 -16.13
N PRO A 232 -18.55 2.49 -17.12
CA PRO A 232 -19.03 3.61 -17.91
C PRO A 232 -19.84 4.54 -17.00
N LEU A 233 -19.70 5.85 -17.22
CA LEU A 233 -20.27 6.88 -16.36
C LEU A 233 -21.17 7.81 -17.16
N TYR A 234 -22.23 8.26 -16.50
CA TYR A 234 -23.12 9.28 -17.01
C TYR A 234 -22.47 10.66 -16.88
N ASP A 235 -22.28 11.35 -18.00
CA ASP A 235 -21.84 12.74 -18.05
C ASP A 235 -23.04 13.60 -18.46
N ARG A 236 -23.60 14.34 -17.49
CA ARG A 236 -24.78 15.18 -17.69
C ARG A 236 -24.57 16.28 -18.74
N ARG A 237 -23.32 16.69 -19.00
CA ARG A 237 -22.97 17.62 -20.11
C ARG A 237 -23.30 17.03 -21.48
N LYS A 238 -23.41 15.70 -21.58
CA LYS A 238 -23.71 14.92 -22.79
C LYS A 238 -25.14 14.40 -22.84
N ASP A 239 -26.03 14.92 -22.01
CA ASP A 239 -27.46 14.57 -22.01
C ASP A 239 -28.33 15.79 -22.37
N SER A 240 -28.99 15.71 -23.53
CA SER A 240 -29.93 16.75 -24.01
C SER A 240 -31.19 16.94 -23.13
N THR A 241 -31.49 16.00 -22.24
CA THR A 241 -32.67 16.01 -21.36
C THR A 241 -32.38 16.53 -19.95
N ALA A 242 -31.10 16.63 -19.57
CA ALA A 242 -30.65 17.04 -18.23
C ALA A 242 -29.76 18.29 -18.24
N GLY A 243 -29.97 19.18 -19.22
CA GLY A 243 -29.29 20.48 -19.34
C GLY A 243 -28.04 20.49 -20.24
N GLY A 244 -27.50 19.33 -20.59
CA GLY A 244 -26.37 19.18 -21.50
C GLY A 244 -26.75 19.07 -22.98
N SER A 245 -25.86 18.48 -23.77
CA SER A 245 -26.03 18.24 -25.20
C SER A 245 -25.41 16.90 -25.61
N GLY A 246 -26.25 15.93 -25.93
CA GLY A 246 -25.80 14.63 -26.44
C GLY A 246 -26.81 13.50 -26.21
N PRO A 247 -26.40 12.27 -26.53
CA PRO A 247 -27.27 11.11 -26.51
C PRO A 247 -27.36 10.40 -25.16
N GLN A 248 -26.54 10.76 -24.16
CA GLN A 248 -26.53 10.05 -22.87
C GLN A 248 -27.84 10.21 -22.12
N ARG A 249 -28.23 9.21 -21.32
CA ARG A 249 -29.42 9.23 -20.45
C ARG A 249 -29.08 8.62 -19.10
N ALA A 250 -29.51 9.25 -18.01
CA ALA A 250 -29.17 8.82 -16.65
C ALA A 250 -29.64 7.39 -16.33
N ASP A 251 -30.80 6.98 -16.86
CA ASP A 251 -31.44 5.68 -16.63
C ASP A 251 -31.02 4.59 -17.63
N ASP A 252 -30.15 4.90 -18.59
CA ASP A 252 -29.66 3.95 -19.60
C ASP A 252 -28.14 3.90 -19.65
N ILE A 253 -27.57 2.92 -18.91
CA ILE A 253 -26.12 2.66 -18.85
C ILE A 253 -25.50 2.38 -20.22
N THR A 254 -26.26 1.91 -21.20
CA THR A 254 -25.72 1.62 -22.54
C THR A 254 -25.33 2.88 -23.30
N THR A 255 -25.80 4.04 -22.84
CA THR A 255 -25.43 5.35 -23.38
C THR A 255 -24.23 5.97 -22.66
N HIS A 256 -23.85 5.45 -21.50
CA HIS A 256 -22.74 5.96 -20.68
C HIS A 256 -21.41 5.58 -21.30
N GLU A 257 -20.35 6.29 -20.95
CA GLU A 257 -19.02 6.05 -21.50
C GLU A 257 -17.93 6.10 -20.44
N TYR A 258 -16.78 5.52 -20.74
CA TYR A 258 -15.64 5.59 -19.84
C TYR A 258 -15.19 7.02 -19.58
N SER A 259 -14.98 7.36 -18.31
CA SER A 259 -14.44 8.64 -17.89
C SER A 259 -13.43 8.46 -16.75
N GLU A 260 -12.35 9.24 -16.80
CA GLU A 260 -11.38 9.38 -15.71
C GLU A 260 -11.63 10.66 -14.88
N ASN A 261 -12.66 11.45 -15.24
CA ASN A 261 -12.94 12.73 -14.60
C ASN A 261 -13.54 12.52 -13.20
N PRO A 262 -12.86 12.97 -12.13
CA PRO A 262 -13.31 12.71 -10.76
C PRO A 262 -14.64 13.38 -10.41
N ILE A 263 -14.97 14.54 -11.00
CA ILE A 263 -16.25 15.19 -10.72
C ILE A 263 -17.42 14.47 -11.42
N VAL A 264 -17.17 13.88 -12.60
CA VAL A 264 -18.13 12.95 -13.21
C VAL A 264 -18.33 11.72 -12.31
N MET A 265 -17.25 11.14 -11.78
CA MET A 265 -17.33 10.03 -10.82
C MET A 265 -18.12 10.38 -9.55
N ALA A 266 -17.83 11.56 -8.97
CA ALA A 266 -18.52 12.03 -7.78
C ALA A 266 -20.02 12.27 -8.04
N GLU A 267 -20.40 12.84 -9.20
CA GLU A 267 -21.81 13.06 -9.54
C GLU A 267 -22.56 11.73 -9.69
N ASN A 268 -21.94 10.74 -10.35
CA ASN A 268 -22.51 9.39 -10.45
C ASN A 268 -22.62 8.71 -9.08
N TYR A 269 -21.65 8.91 -8.19
CA TYR A 269 -21.70 8.38 -6.82
C TYR A 269 -22.80 9.03 -5.97
N GLU A 270 -22.99 10.35 -6.06
CA GLU A 270 -24.09 11.05 -5.37
C GLU A 270 -25.46 10.60 -5.90
N ARG A 271 -25.60 10.41 -7.22
CA ARG A 271 -26.80 9.83 -7.84
C ARG A 271 -27.04 8.37 -7.43
N GLY A 272 -25.96 7.62 -7.25
CA GLY A 272 -25.97 6.22 -6.87
C GLY A 272 -25.92 5.25 -8.04
N PHE A 273 -25.32 4.10 -7.79
CA PHE A 273 -25.18 2.99 -8.73
C PHE A 273 -26.22 1.92 -8.44
N SER A 274 -26.93 1.50 -9.48
CA SER A 274 -27.96 0.47 -9.40
C SER A 274 -27.78 -0.60 -10.47
N VAL A 275 -28.12 -1.84 -10.11
CA VAL A 275 -28.20 -2.98 -11.04
C VAL A 275 -29.62 -3.53 -10.95
N ASN A 276 -30.29 -3.71 -12.09
CA ASN A 276 -31.68 -4.19 -12.16
C ASN A 276 -32.68 -3.37 -11.31
N GLY A 277 -32.43 -2.06 -11.16
CA GLY A 277 -33.27 -1.15 -10.37
C GLY A 277 -33.04 -1.20 -8.86
N ASP A 278 -32.09 -2.02 -8.38
CA ASP A 278 -31.68 -2.06 -6.98
C ASP A 278 -30.40 -1.23 -6.77
N MET A 279 -30.52 -0.11 -6.05
CA MET A 279 -29.40 0.77 -5.74
C MET A 279 -28.63 0.22 -4.55
N PHE A 280 -27.35 -0.07 -4.75
CA PHE A 280 -26.52 -0.71 -3.72
C PHE A 280 -25.35 0.17 -3.26
N CYS A 281 -25.04 1.26 -3.96
CA CYS A 281 -23.94 2.16 -3.62
C CYS A 281 -24.28 3.61 -3.97
N GLY A 282 -23.97 4.56 -3.09
CA GLY A 282 -24.20 6.01 -3.29
C GLY A 282 -25.39 6.59 -2.51
N LYS A 283 -25.69 7.89 -2.71
CA LYS A 283 -26.67 8.65 -1.89
C LYS A 283 -28.09 8.63 -2.46
N GLY A 284 -28.26 8.41 -3.76
CA GLY A 284 -29.59 8.40 -4.40
C GLY A 284 -30.12 9.80 -4.72
N MET A 285 -29.25 10.79 -4.90
CA MET A 285 -29.67 12.17 -5.19
C MET A 285 -30.33 12.31 -6.55
N THR A 286 -31.32 13.19 -6.62
CA THR A 286 -32.01 13.60 -7.84
C THR A 286 -31.29 14.75 -8.56
N ASP A 287 -31.59 14.95 -9.84
CA ASP A 287 -31.01 16.04 -10.65
C ASP A 287 -31.24 17.43 -10.05
N ASP A 288 -32.38 17.64 -9.38
CA ASP A 288 -32.74 18.93 -8.77
C ASP A 288 -31.90 19.23 -7.50
N GLU A 289 -31.38 18.19 -6.85
CA GLU A 289 -30.49 18.30 -5.69
C GLU A 289 -29.03 18.56 -6.09
N LEU A 290 -28.69 18.31 -7.36
CA LEU A 290 -27.34 18.43 -7.93
C LEU A 290 -27.27 19.61 -8.91
N PRO A 291 -26.90 20.82 -8.46
CA PRO A 291 -27.03 22.02 -9.27
C PRO A 291 -26.10 22.00 -10.50
N PHE A 292 -26.70 22.04 -11.69
CA PHE A 292 -26.00 21.71 -12.94
C PHE A 292 -24.77 22.59 -13.23
N ALA A 293 -24.86 23.90 -13.02
CA ALA A 293 -23.80 24.82 -13.42
C ALA A 293 -22.50 24.59 -12.62
N GLU A 294 -22.65 24.37 -11.32
CA GLU A 294 -21.57 24.20 -10.34
C GLU A 294 -20.86 22.86 -10.55
N TRP A 295 -21.62 21.78 -10.74
CA TRP A 295 -21.06 20.46 -11.05
C TRP A 295 -20.32 20.47 -12.41
N VAL A 296 -20.90 21.09 -13.44
CA VAL A 296 -20.27 21.22 -14.76
C VAL A 296 -19.01 22.07 -14.71
N ALA A 297 -18.97 23.13 -13.90
CA ALA A 297 -17.76 23.92 -13.69
C ALA A 297 -16.62 23.05 -13.14
N GLY A 298 -16.92 22.21 -12.13
CA GLY A 298 -15.97 21.24 -11.59
C GLY A 298 -15.47 20.23 -12.62
N MET A 299 -16.38 19.66 -13.43
CA MET A 299 -16.01 18.73 -14.51
C MET A 299 -15.08 19.40 -15.53
N ASN A 300 -15.38 20.63 -15.93
CA ASN A 300 -14.56 21.36 -16.90
C ASN A 300 -13.15 21.65 -16.36
N VAL A 301 -13.02 22.00 -15.08
CA VAL A 301 -11.71 22.17 -14.42
C VAL A 301 -10.87 20.90 -14.51
N CYS A 302 -11.46 19.73 -14.24
CA CYS A 302 -10.74 18.46 -14.33
C CYS A 302 -10.27 18.14 -15.76
N ASP A 303 -11.05 18.53 -16.77
CA ASP A 303 -10.77 18.29 -18.19
C ASP A 303 -9.76 19.29 -18.80
N GLU A 304 -9.41 20.37 -18.09
CA GLU A 304 -8.40 21.32 -18.55
C GLU A 304 -7.06 20.62 -18.84
N ILE A 305 -6.36 21.05 -19.88
CA ILE A 305 -5.09 20.43 -20.26
C ILE A 305 -3.93 21.14 -19.57
N VAL A 306 -3.17 20.39 -18.77
CA VAL A 306 -1.94 20.82 -18.10
C VAL A 306 -0.84 19.82 -18.44
N ASP A 307 0.23 20.31 -19.06
CA ASP A 307 1.36 19.50 -19.57
C ASP A 307 0.94 18.40 -20.57
N GLY A 308 -0.06 18.70 -21.41
CA GLY A 308 -0.54 17.78 -22.44
C GLY A 308 -1.40 16.62 -21.92
N GLN A 309 -1.84 16.67 -20.67
CA GLN A 309 -2.75 15.70 -20.04
C GLN A 309 -3.91 16.43 -19.35
N PRO A 310 -5.06 15.78 -19.11
CA PRO A 310 -6.10 16.35 -18.25
C PRO A 310 -5.54 16.75 -16.88
N ARG A 311 -6.06 17.83 -16.30
CA ARG A 311 -5.60 18.42 -15.04
C ARG A 311 -5.75 17.43 -13.89
N TYR A 312 -6.92 16.79 -13.80
CA TYR A 312 -7.20 15.81 -12.77
C TYR A 312 -7.88 14.57 -13.34
N ARG A 313 -7.35 13.43 -12.94
CA ARG A 313 -7.90 12.10 -13.24
C ARG A 313 -7.96 11.26 -11.98
N CYS A 314 -8.85 10.28 -11.96
CA CYS A 314 -8.99 9.37 -10.83
C CYS A 314 -9.17 7.93 -11.29
N GLY A 315 -8.68 7.01 -10.47
CA GLY A 315 -8.94 5.58 -10.56
C GLY A 315 -9.12 5.03 -9.16
N LEU A 316 -10.31 4.54 -8.82
CA LEU A 316 -10.62 4.06 -7.48
C LEU A 316 -11.62 2.92 -7.50
N ILE A 317 -11.60 2.10 -6.44
CA ILE A 317 -12.62 1.08 -6.22
C ILE A 317 -13.44 1.47 -5.00
N LEU A 318 -14.69 1.85 -5.24
CA LEU A 318 -15.65 2.16 -4.20
C LEU A 318 -16.06 0.87 -3.47
N SER A 319 -16.28 0.98 -2.15
CA SER A 319 -16.86 -0.09 -1.34
C SER A 319 -18.28 0.28 -0.92
N ALA A 320 -19.21 -0.67 -1.04
CA ALA A 320 -20.58 -0.60 -0.54
C ALA A 320 -20.76 -1.34 0.80
N GLY A 321 -19.66 -1.64 1.50
CA GLY A 321 -19.66 -2.35 2.77
C GLY A 321 -20.27 -1.55 3.94
N PRO A 322 -20.77 -2.24 4.99
CA PRO A 322 -21.41 -1.59 6.15
C PRO A 322 -20.45 -0.69 6.94
N ASP A 323 -19.13 -0.94 6.84
CA ASP A 323 -18.09 -0.20 7.58
C ASP A 323 -17.51 1.00 6.78
N THR A 324 -17.93 1.20 5.53
CA THR A 324 -17.48 2.31 4.67
C THR A 324 -18.52 3.42 4.62
N PRO A 325 -18.32 4.56 5.30
CA PRO A 325 -19.26 5.68 5.25
C PRO A 325 -19.19 6.39 3.89
N HIS A 326 -20.31 7.00 3.48
CA HIS A 326 -20.42 7.82 2.26
C HIS A 326 -19.28 8.82 2.10
N SER A 327 -18.93 9.50 3.20
CA SER A 327 -17.85 10.50 3.21
C SER A 327 -16.50 9.90 2.83
N ALA A 328 -16.19 8.66 3.22
CA ALA A 328 -14.88 8.06 2.91
C ALA A 328 -14.70 7.82 1.41
N ASN A 329 -15.74 7.36 0.71
CA ASN A 329 -15.74 7.19 -0.74
C ASN A 329 -15.68 8.53 -1.47
N LEU A 330 -16.56 9.48 -1.11
CA LEU A 330 -16.63 10.79 -1.76
C LEU A 330 -15.33 11.59 -1.57
N GLU A 331 -14.78 11.61 -0.35
CA GLU A 331 -13.54 12.33 -0.06
C GLU A 331 -12.35 11.74 -0.80
N ALA A 332 -12.30 10.43 -1.05
CA ALA A 332 -11.26 9.82 -1.88
C ALA A 332 -11.34 10.33 -3.33
N ILE A 333 -12.55 10.47 -3.88
CA ILE A 333 -12.75 11.07 -5.21
C ILE A 333 -12.31 12.54 -5.21
N LEU A 334 -12.75 13.33 -4.24
CA LEU A 334 -12.46 14.76 -4.17
C LEU A 334 -10.96 15.05 -3.91
N GLN A 335 -10.28 14.21 -3.13
CA GLN A 335 -8.84 14.32 -2.90
C GLN A 335 -8.03 14.11 -4.20
N SER A 336 -8.54 13.35 -5.18
CA SER A 336 -7.86 13.16 -6.47
C SER A 336 -7.79 14.43 -7.33
N CYS A 337 -8.61 15.43 -7.03
CA CYS A 337 -8.71 16.68 -7.77
C CYS A 337 -8.56 17.94 -6.91
N ALA A 338 -8.05 17.79 -5.68
CA ALA A 338 -7.96 18.88 -4.70
C ALA A 338 -9.30 19.64 -4.60
N ALA A 339 -10.39 18.91 -4.44
CA ALA A 339 -11.73 19.46 -4.28
C ALA A 339 -12.27 19.20 -2.88
N THR A 340 -13.36 19.88 -2.54
CA THR A 340 -14.17 19.63 -1.34
C THR A 340 -15.63 19.88 -1.66
N MET A 341 -16.54 19.52 -0.77
CA MET A 341 -17.97 19.84 -0.94
C MET A 341 -18.29 21.18 -0.29
N GLY A 342 -18.88 22.08 -1.07
CA GLY A 342 -19.59 23.26 -0.60
C GLY A 342 -21.08 22.98 -0.48
N SER A 343 -21.79 23.85 0.24
CA SER A 343 -23.24 23.83 0.28
C SER A 343 -23.81 25.24 0.30
N ASP A 344 -24.92 25.45 -0.41
CA ASP A 344 -25.73 26.67 -0.32
C ASP A 344 -26.80 26.59 0.80
N GLY A 345 -26.72 25.56 1.65
CA GLY A 345 -27.69 25.25 2.71
C GLY A 345 -28.82 24.33 2.27
N VAL A 346 -28.99 24.09 0.96
CA VAL A 346 -30.01 23.18 0.41
C VAL A 346 -29.38 22.10 -0.47
N ARG A 347 -28.41 22.50 -1.30
CA ARG A 347 -27.73 21.66 -2.30
C ARG A 347 -26.24 21.60 -1.98
N GLU A 348 -25.62 20.51 -2.40
CA GLU A 348 -24.19 20.26 -2.26
C GLU A 348 -23.52 20.27 -3.64
N TYR A 349 -22.35 20.88 -3.74
CA TYR A 349 -21.61 20.99 -5.00
C TYR A 349 -20.10 21.01 -4.76
N PRO A 350 -19.30 20.54 -5.74
CA PRO A 350 -17.85 20.53 -5.60
C PRO A 350 -17.28 21.95 -5.67
N LEU A 351 -16.37 22.25 -4.74
CA LEU A 351 -15.51 23.44 -4.74
C LEU A 351 -14.11 23.01 -5.16
N MET A 352 -13.65 23.51 -6.30
CA MET A 352 -12.37 23.13 -6.89
C MET A 352 -11.23 24.04 -6.41
N ALA A 353 -10.03 23.48 -6.26
CA ALA A 353 -8.81 24.25 -6.06
C ALA A 353 -8.36 24.94 -7.37
N VAL A 354 -9.08 26.01 -7.75
CA VAL A 354 -8.74 26.90 -8.87
C VAL A 354 -8.94 28.37 -8.50
N VAL A 355 -8.45 29.27 -9.35
CA VAL A 355 -8.66 30.71 -9.19
C VAL A 355 -10.10 31.05 -9.58
N GLU A 356 -10.83 31.69 -8.68
CA GLU A 356 -12.19 32.16 -8.90
C GLU A 356 -12.25 33.69 -9.06
N PRO A 357 -13.24 34.23 -9.80
CA PRO A 357 -13.44 35.66 -9.90
C PRO A 357 -13.87 36.24 -8.54
N LEU A 358 -13.49 37.50 -8.28
CA LEU A 358 -13.85 38.19 -7.05
C LEU A 358 -15.31 38.70 -7.14
N THR A 359 -16.20 38.11 -6.36
CA THR A 359 -17.65 38.39 -6.37
C THR A 359 -18.08 39.36 -5.25
N PHE A 360 -17.29 39.51 -4.19
CA PHE A 360 -17.59 40.42 -3.09
C PHE A 360 -16.42 41.30 -2.65
N THR A 361 -16.76 42.38 -1.94
CA THR A 361 -15.81 43.24 -1.23
C THR A 361 -16.34 43.51 0.16
N ILE A 362 -15.55 43.18 1.18
CA ILE A 362 -15.86 43.39 2.60
C ILE A 362 -14.80 44.31 3.18
N ARG A 363 -15.22 45.37 3.86
CA ARG A 363 -14.34 46.18 4.69
C ARG A 363 -14.53 45.80 6.14
N GLN A 364 -13.47 45.90 6.93
CA GLN A 364 -13.55 45.69 8.38
C GLN A 364 -14.56 46.64 9.05
N SER A 365 -14.80 47.82 8.45
CA SER A 365 -15.81 48.80 8.87
C SER A 365 -17.25 48.38 8.60
N ASP A 366 -17.49 47.39 7.73
CA ASP A 366 -18.84 46.96 7.34
C ASP A 366 -19.49 46.07 8.39
N ALA A 367 -18.73 45.65 9.42
CA ALA A 367 -19.24 44.81 10.49
C ALA A 367 -20.38 45.47 11.27
N VAL A 368 -21.32 44.64 11.72
CA VAL A 368 -22.41 45.08 12.60
C VAL A 368 -21.83 45.59 13.91
N ALA A 369 -22.20 46.82 14.30
CA ALA A 369 -21.72 47.45 15.52
C ALA A 369 -22.04 46.58 16.76
N GLY A 370 -21.06 46.43 17.66
CA GLY A 370 -21.20 45.63 18.88
C GLY A 370 -20.95 44.13 18.69
N THR A 371 -20.64 43.66 17.48
CA THR A 371 -20.24 42.28 17.23
C THR A 371 -18.72 42.09 17.33
N THR A 372 -18.30 40.91 17.76
CA THR A 372 -16.88 40.55 17.83
C THR A 372 -16.38 40.14 16.44
N GLN A 373 -15.24 40.68 16.05
CA GLN A 373 -14.52 40.26 14.85
C GLN A 373 -13.26 39.51 15.27
N ILE A 374 -12.96 38.40 14.59
CA ILE A 374 -11.76 37.61 14.84
C ILE A 374 -10.89 37.70 13.59
N TYR A 375 -9.68 38.23 13.74
CA TYR A 375 -8.63 38.14 12.73
C TYR A 375 -7.50 37.29 13.31
N ARG A 376 -7.11 36.25 12.58
CA ARG A 376 -6.00 35.38 12.91
C ARG A 376 -5.07 35.31 11.70
N ARG A 377 -3.83 35.79 11.85
CA ARG A 377 -2.83 35.73 10.77
C ARG A 377 -2.33 34.31 10.49
N LEU A 378 -2.11 33.53 11.55
CA LEU A 378 -1.55 32.17 11.46
C LEU A 378 -2.41 31.17 12.24
N GLY A 379 -2.51 29.96 11.72
CA GLY A 379 -3.18 28.84 12.36
C GLY A 379 -2.49 28.40 13.65
N PRO A 380 -3.11 27.49 14.41
CA PRO A 380 -2.47 26.89 15.56
C PRO A 380 -1.29 26.00 15.13
N LEU A 381 -0.13 26.14 15.78
CA LEU A 381 1.12 25.42 15.41
C LEU A 381 1.01 23.88 15.40
N ARG A 382 0.00 23.30 16.09
CA ARG A 382 -0.27 21.86 16.04
C ARG A 382 -0.84 21.39 14.70
N ALA A 383 -1.53 22.27 13.96
CA ALA A 383 -2.14 21.99 12.67
C ALA A 383 -1.29 22.52 11.50
N ALA A 384 -0.16 23.16 11.80
CA ALA A 384 0.78 23.67 10.83
C ALA A 384 1.47 22.51 10.10
N VAL A 385 1.62 22.64 8.78
CA VAL A 385 2.39 21.73 7.92
C VAL A 385 3.26 22.54 6.97
N ASN A 386 4.51 22.11 6.81
CA ASN A 386 5.47 22.75 5.92
C ASN A 386 6.33 21.76 5.11
N GLU A 387 6.13 20.45 5.31
CA GLU A 387 6.76 19.38 4.53
C GLU A 387 5.71 18.27 4.27
N VAL A 388 5.61 17.77 3.04
CA VAL A 388 4.72 16.64 2.70
C VAL A 388 5.44 15.58 1.87
N SER A 389 5.15 14.31 2.16
CA SER A 389 5.57 13.15 1.36
C SER A 389 4.53 12.05 1.46
N GLY A 390 4.56 11.07 0.57
CA GLY A 390 3.65 9.93 0.61
C GLY A 390 3.78 9.08 -0.64
N ASN A 391 2.78 8.25 -0.89
CA ASN A 391 2.80 7.21 -1.92
C ASN A 391 1.67 7.37 -2.94
N TYR A 392 1.87 6.80 -4.11
CA TYR A 392 0.88 6.64 -5.18
C TYR A 392 1.07 5.27 -5.86
N PRO A 393 0.07 4.73 -6.57
CA PRO A 393 0.20 3.43 -7.21
C PRO A 393 0.96 3.55 -8.54
N ASP A 394 2.07 2.83 -8.69
CA ASP A 394 2.86 2.85 -9.93
C ASP A 394 2.45 1.72 -10.87
N ARG A 395 1.79 2.08 -11.97
CA ARG A 395 1.32 1.14 -12.99
C ARG A 395 2.41 0.27 -13.60
N ASP A 396 3.61 0.81 -13.78
CA ASP A 396 4.70 0.06 -14.42
C ASP A 396 5.31 -0.94 -13.44
N ALA A 397 5.25 -0.64 -12.14
CA ALA A 397 5.59 -1.55 -11.05
C ALA A 397 4.35 -2.32 -10.50
N ILE A 398 3.42 -2.69 -11.39
CA ILE A 398 2.22 -3.51 -11.08
C ILE A 398 1.40 -2.91 -9.94
N TRP A 399 1.17 -1.61 -10.03
CA TRP A 399 0.39 -0.82 -9.07
C TRP A 399 0.93 -0.84 -7.64
N SER A 400 2.18 -1.27 -7.44
CA SER A 400 2.81 -1.22 -6.12
C SER A 400 2.95 0.24 -5.65
N PRO A 401 2.80 0.50 -4.34
CA PRO A 401 2.95 1.85 -3.80
C PRO A 401 4.36 2.38 -4.03
N ARG A 402 4.45 3.56 -4.64
CA ARG A 402 5.70 4.27 -4.90
C ARG A 402 5.67 5.65 -4.27
N ALA A 403 6.76 6.02 -3.60
CA ALA A 403 6.88 7.34 -3.00
C ALA A 403 7.06 8.44 -4.07
N TYR A 404 6.38 9.57 -3.90
CA TYR A 404 6.69 10.80 -4.65
C TYR A 404 7.73 11.64 -3.90
N GLY A 405 8.32 12.63 -4.60
CA GLY A 405 9.40 13.46 -4.05
C GLY A 405 8.94 14.32 -2.86
N LEU A 406 9.79 14.45 -1.83
CA LEU A 406 9.51 15.30 -0.67
C LEU A 406 9.28 16.76 -1.09
N ARG A 407 8.11 17.31 -0.76
CA ARG A 407 7.75 18.71 -1.00
C ARG A 407 7.93 19.53 0.27
N GLN A 408 8.52 20.72 0.16
CA GLN A 408 8.77 21.62 1.29
C GLN A 408 8.44 23.07 0.90
N SER A 409 7.85 23.83 1.82
CA SER A 409 7.60 25.26 1.64
C SER A 409 8.49 26.07 2.58
N ALA A 410 9.36 26.90 2.00
CA ALA A 410 10.21 27.81 2.76
C ALA A 410 9.39 28.92 3.45
N VAL A 411 8.27 29.32 2.85
CA VAL A 411 7.37 30.36 3.40
C VAL A 411 6.63 29.83 4.62
N ALA A 412 5.97 28.67 4.50
CA ALA A 412 5.30 28.02 5.63
C ALA A 412 6.30 27.68 6.74
N ARG A 413 7.51 27.20 6.37
CA ARG A 413 8.61 26.97 7.30
C ARG A 413 8.99 28.22 8.10
N ALA A 414 9.10 29.36 7.44
CA ALA A 414 9.43 30.62 8.09
C ALA A 414 8.31 31.09 9.04
N ASN A 415 7.05 30.87 8.66
CA ASN A 415 5.89 31.20 9.50
C ASN A 415 5.84 30.36 10.80
N HIS A 416 6.18 29.07 10.74
CA HIS A 416 6.05 28.15 11.87
C HIS A 416 7.29 28.04 12.76
N GLY A 417 8.48 28.28 12.21
CA GLY A 417 9.75 28.19 12.93
C GLY A 417 10.26 26.77 13.26
N VAL A 418 9.48 25.72 12.97
CA VAL A 418 9.79 24.30 13.27
C VAL A 418 9.42 23.37 12.11
N ARG A 419 9.97 22.14 12.06
CA ARG A 419 9.62 21.14 11.01
C ARG A 419 8.26 20.56 11.35
N LYS A 420 7.36 20.57 10.36
CA LYS A 420 6.02 20.02 10.45
C LYS A 420 5.73 19.21 9.21
N HIS A 421 6.04 17.93 9.32
CA HIS A 421 5.82 16.95 8.28
C HIS A 421 4.41 16.36 8.36
N ALA A 422 3.80 16.09 7.21
CA ALA A 422 2.61 15.28 7.09
C ALA A 422 2.76 14.23 5.97
N SER A 423 2.20 13.03 6.22
CA SER A 423 2.14 11.97 5.21
C SER A 423 0.86 12.10 4.40
N LEU A 424 0.97 12.20 3.08
CA LEU A 424 -0.15 12.42 2.18
C LEU A 424 -0.09 11.41 1.03
N ASP A 425 -0.90 10.36 1.10
CA ASP A 425 -0.95 9.31 0.07
C ASP A 425 -2.08 9.58 -0.95
N PHE A 426 -1.81 9.26 -2.22
CA PHE A 426 -2.72 9.43 -3.35
C PHE A 426 -2.96 8.10 -4.06
N MET A 427 -3.55 7.14 -3.34
CA MET A 427 -3.76 5.75 -3.81
C MET A 427 -4.80 5.60 -4.93
N MET A 428 -5.40 6.71 -5.35
CA MET A 428 -6.37 6.82 -6.43
C MET A 428 -5.81 7.53 -7.68
N VAL A 429 -4.54 7.95 -7.64
CA VAL A 429 -3.90 8.74 -8.72
C VAL A 429 -2.63 8.05 -9.20
N PRO A 430 -2.71 7.17 -10.21
CA PRO A 430 -1.54 6.48 -10.78
C PRO A 430 -0.60 7.35 -11.64
N TRP A 431 -0.81 8.67 -11.68
CA TRP A 431 -0.05 9.59 -12.53
C TRP A 431 0.87 10.49 -11.70
N ALA A 432 2.17 10.21 -11.73
CA ALA A 432 3.18 10.93 -10.93
C ALA A 432 3.12 12.47 -11.08
N GLY A 433 2.97 12.97 -12.32
CA GLY A 433 2.87 14.42 -12.56
C GLY A 433 1.63 15.07 -11.91
N GLN A 434 0.51 14.35 -11.81
CA GLN A 434 -0.67 14.85 -11.10
C GLN A 434 -0.46 14.81 -9.59
N VAL A 435 0.15 13.75 -9.06
CA VAL A 435 0.48 13.60 -7.63
C VAL A 435 1.37 14.75 -7.16
N ASP A 436 2.39 15.10 -7.94
CA ASP A 436 3.27 16.22 -7.67
C ASP A 436 2.52 17.56 -7.57
N ARG A 437 1.62 17.83 -8.53
CA ARG A 437 0.78 19.04 -8.52
C ARG A 437 -0.16 19.07 -7.32
N LEU A 438 -0.78 17.95 -6.97
CA LEU A 438 -1.66 17.87 -5.81
C LEU A 438 -0.88 18.17 -4.53
N ALA A 439 0.27 17.53 -4.33
CA ALA A 439 1.12 17.77 -3.17
C ALA A 439 1.56 19.24 -3.06
N ASP A 440 1.90 19.88 -4.17
CA ASP A 440 2.26 21.29 -4.21
C ASP A 440 1.07 22.19 -3.82
N ILE A 441 -0.14 21.94 -4.34
CA ILE A 441 -1.36 22.68 -4.00
C ILE A 441 -1.65 22.59 -2.49
N TYR A 442 -1.62 21.39 -1.91
CA TYR A 442 -1.89 21.20 -0.48
C TYR A 442 -0.86 21.89 0.40
N LEU A 443 0.40 21.91 -0.02
CA LEU A 443 1.48 22.55 0.74
C LEU A 443 1.42 24.07 0.61
N ARG A 444 1.12 24.61 -0.58
CA ARG A 444 0.97 26.05 -0.78
C ARG A 444 -0.24 26.62 -0.06
N GLU A 445 -1.31 25.85 0.14
CA GLU A 445 -2.43 26.30 1.00
C GLU A 445 -1.96 26.64 2.43
N GLN A 446 -0.87 26.01 2.91
CA GLN A 446 -0.28 26.32 4.23
C GLN A 446 0.54 27.62 4.24
N GLU A 447 0.74 28.27 3.09
CA GLU A 447 1.31 29.63 3.04
C GLU A 447 0.23 30.70 3.30
N PHE A 448 -1.04 30.38 3.03
CA PHE A 448 -2.22 31.25 3.14
C PHE A 448 -3.10 30.85 4.33
N GLU A 449 -2.64 31.22 5.53
CA GLU A 449 -3.28 30.83 6.80
C GLU A 449 -4.20 31.88 7.40
N ALA A 450 -4.27 33.09 6.84
CA ALA A 450 -5.05 34.14 7.46
C ALA A 450 -6.55 33.79 7.43
N LEU A 451 -7.20 33.96 8.58
CA LEU A 451 -8.60 33.66 8.81
C LEU A 451 -9.29 34.87 9.42
N VAL A 452 -10.46 35.20 8.89
CA VAL A 452 -11.30 36.29 9.37
C VAL A 452 -12.69 35.77 9.65
N THR A 453 -13.21 36.00 10.85
CA THR A 453 -14.63 35.81 11.14
C THR A 453 -15.25 37.15 11.48
N ILE A 454 -16.28 37.53 10.72
CA ILE A 454 -16.92 38.84 10.78
C ILE A 454 -18.44 38.68 10.65
N THR A 455 -19.18 39.42 11.47
CA THR A 455 -20.65 39.51 11.36
C THR A 455 -21.04 40.76 10.57
N LEU A 456 -21.75 40.56 9.47
CA LEU A 456 -22.10 41.55 8.47
C LEU A 456 -23.62 41.77 8.42
N PRO A 457 -24.08 42.94 7.93
CA PRO A 457 -25.48 43.22 7.71
C PRO A 457 -26.15 42.24 6.70
N PRO A 458 -27.49 42.15 6.69
CA PRO A 458 -28.24 41.26 5.78
C PRO A 458 -27.94 41.44 4.28
N ALA A 459 -27.40 42.59 3.87
CA ALA A 459 -27.01 42.84 2.48
C ALA A 459 -25.94 41.85 1.96
N PHE A 460 -25.20 41.18 2.85
CA PHE A 460 -24.15 40.22 2.51
C PHE A 460 -24.64 38.76 2.45
N GLN A 461 -25.95 38.50 2.57
CA GLN A 461 -26.55 37.16 2.45
C GLN A 461 -26.38 36.52 1.06
N THR A 462 -25.99 37.31 0.05
CA THR A 462 -25.74 36.79 -1.30
C THR A 462 -24.41 36.06 -1.44
N ILE A 463 -23.51 36.19 -0.46
CA ILE A 463 -22.21 35.50 -0.46
C ILE A 463 -22.45 34.04 -0.08
N LEU A 464 -21.95 33.13 -0.91
CA LEU A 464 -22.04 31.69 -0.68
C LEU A 464 -20.66 31.10 -0.32
N PRO A 465 -20.62 29.96 0.40
CA PRO A 465 -19.38 29.22 0.57
C PRO A 465 -18.73 28.89 -0.78
N GLY A 466 -17.44 29.18 -0.91
CA GLY A 466 -16.68 29.04 -2.17
C GLY A 466 -16.47 30.35 -2.91
N ASP A 467 -17.26 31.40 -2.65
CA ASP A 467 -17.07 32.70 -3.29
C ASP A 467 -15.74 33.35 -2.88
N TRP A 468 -15.06 33.97 -3.86
CA TRP A 468 -13.84 34.75 -3.60
C TRP A 468 -14.17 36.24 -3.59
N GLY A 469 -13.41 37.00 -2.81
CA GLY A 469 -13.59 38.44 -2.73
C GLY A 469 -12.44 39.10 -1.97
N THR A 470 -12.58 40.42 -1.80
CA THR A 470 -11.56 41.22 -1.10
C THR A 470 -11.99 41.53 0.32
N TYR A 471 -11.06 41.40 1.26
CA TYR A 471 -11.21 41.86 2.63
C TYR A 471 -10.21 42.99 2.91
N THR A 472 -10.72 44.20 3.17
CA THR A 472 -9.89 45.36 3.50
C THR A 472 -9.92 45.64 5.00
N ARG A 473 -8.75 45.60 5.64
CA ARG A 473 -8.55 45.98 7.04
C ARG A 473 -8.60 47.49 7.23
N ASN A 474 -8.88 47.93 8.46
CA ASN A 474 -8.89 49.36 8.81
C ASN A 474 -7.52 50.05 8.67
N ASP A 475 -6.43 49.28 8.63
CA ASP A 475 -5.07 49.77 8.36
C ASP A 475 -4.77 49.95 6.86
N GLY A 476 -5.74 49.65 5.98
CA GLY A 476 -5.63 49.75 4.53
C GLY A 476 -5.07 48.50 3.85
N THR A 477 -4.72 47.45 4.60
CA THR A 477 -4.25 46.19 4.03
C THR A 477 -5.41 45.45 3.36
N GLU A 478 -5.19 44.97 2.14
CA GLU A 478 -6.18 44.20 1.37
C GLU A 478 -5.72 42.75 1.24
N HIS A 479 -6.64 41.82 1.49
CA HIS A 479 -6.44 40.38 1.34
C HIS A 479 -7.46 39.81 0.37
N VAL A 480 -7.02 38.90 -0.50
CA VAL A 480 -7.92 38.05 -1.27
C VAL A 480 -8.36 36.89 -0.37
N MET A 481 -9.66 36.72 -0.23
CA MET A 481 -10.26 35.77 0.69
C MET A 481 -11.36 34.97 0.00
N MET A 482 -11.59 33.75 0.47
CA MET A 482 -12.73 32.93 0.10
C MET A 482 -13.64 32.73 1.30
N ALA A 483 -14.95 32.80 1.08
CA ALA A 483 -15.96 32.45 2.07
C ALA A 483 -15.96 30.93 2.30
N VAL A 484 -15.68 30.51 3.51
CA VAL A 484 -15.64 29.09 3.91
C VAL A 484 -16.95 28.66 4.52
N GLN A 485 -17.54 29.53 5.34
CA GLN A 485 -18.76 29.27 6.08
C GLN A 485 -19.56 30.57 6.14
N VAL A 486 -20.86 30.44 5.90
CA VAL A 486 -21.82 31.55 5.90
C VAL A 486 -23.00 31.13 6.76
N GLU A 487 -23.21 31.80 7.88
CA GLU A 487 -24.28 31.51 8.82
C GLU A 487 -25.21 32.71 8.96
N THR A 488 -26.51 32.49 8.73
CA THR A 488 -27.52 33.53 8.96
C THR A 488 -27.96 33.51 10.42
N GLN A 489 -27.90 34.66 11.07
CA GLN A 489 -28.30 34.85 12.46
C GLN A 489 -29.83 34.84 12.59
N ASP A 490 -30.33 34.08 13.56
CA ASP A 490 -31.75 33.92 13.83
C ASP A 490 -32.34 35.12 14.61
N LEU A 491 -33.65 35.07 14.88
CA LEU A 491 -34.35 36.09 15.65
C LEU A 491 -33.91 36.15 17.13
N GLU A 492 -33.43 35.03 17.69
CA GLU A 492 -33.03 34.92 19.09
C GLU A 492 -31.65 35.54 19.36
N SER A 493 -30.82 35.67 18.32
CA SER A 493 -29.52 36.34 18.35
C SER A 493 -29.57 37.85 18.65
N GLY A 494 -30.75 38.48 18.51
CA GLY A 494 -30.91 39.94 18.59
C GLY A 494 -30.38 40.69 17.37
N LEU A 495 -29.88 39.98 16.34
CA LEU A 495 -29.41 40.51 15.07
C LEU A 495 -30.07 39.76 13.89
N PRO A 496 -31.42 39.75 13.80
CA PRO A 496 -32.12 38.96 12.80
C PRO A 496 -31.68 39.31 11.38
N GLY A 497 -31.26 38.29 10.64
CA GLY A 497 -30.82 38.42 9.25
C GLY A 497 -29.38 38.91 9.07
N ALA A 498 -28.65 39.26 10.13
CA ALA A 498 -27.20 39.45 10.02
C ALA A 498 -26.52 38.13 9.62
N VAL A 499 -25.36 38.21 8.98
CA VAL A 499 -24.64 37.04 8.47
C VAL A 499 -23.27 37.00 9.09
N THR A 500 -22.93 35.89 9.74
CA THR A 500 -21.56 35.62 10.16
C THR A 500 -20.85 34.87 9.04
N ILE A 501 -19.77 35.46 8.53
CA ILE A 501 -18.95 34.87 7.48
C ILE A 501 -17.57 34.57 8.04
N THR A 502 -17.11 33.34 7.81
CA THR A 502 -15.70 32.97 7.98
C THR A 502 -15.02 32.97 6.63
N LEU A 503 -14.02 33.84 6.50
CA LEU A 503 -13.19 34.06 5.34
C LEU A 503 -11.81 33.45 5.57
N ARG A 504 -11.24 32.89 4.52
CA ARG A 504 -9.88 32.35 4.53
C ARG A 504 -9.07 32.89 3.36
N GLU A 505 -7.81 33.19 3.62
CA GLU A 505 -6.89 33.72 2.61
C GLU A 505 -6.69 32.75 1.44
N ARG A 506 -6.62 33.35 0.25
CA ARG A 506 -6.43 32.68 -1.04
C ARG A 506 -5.53 33.52 -1.93
N GLY A 507 -4.82 32.87 -2.85
CA GLY A 507 -4.04 33.54 -3.88
C GLY A 507 -3.80 32.64 -5.08
N GLU A 508 -3.60 33.25 -6.26
CA GLU A 508 -3.26 32.52 -7.49
C GLU A 508 -1.97 31.71 -7.35
N GLU A 509 -1.04 32.20 -6.53
CA GLU A 509 0.23 31.56 -6.18
C GLU A 509 0.04 30.10 -5.70
N MET A 510 -1.11 29.77 -5.09
CA MET A 510 -1.41 28.42 -4.57
C MET A 510 -1.37 27.32 -5.63
N PHE A 511 -1.66 27.68 -6.88
CA PHE A 511 -1.77 26.72 -7.97
C PHE A 511 -0.50 26.65 -8.84
N GLN A 512 0.55 27.35 -8.44
CA GLN A 512 1.86 27.30 -9.09
C GLN A 512 2.66 26.10 -8.57
N PRO A 513 3.52 25.47 -9.39
CA PRO A 513 4.37 24.37 -8.91
C PRO A 513 5.39 24.86 -7.87
N LEU A 514 5.79 24.01 -6.93
CA LEU A 514 6.96 24.24 -6.06
C LEU A 514 8.20 23.61 -6.71
N ASP A 515 9.38 24.18 -6.42
CA ASP A 515 10.64 23.57 -6.86
C ASP A 515 10.80 22.20 -6.18
N PRO A 516 10.94 21.10 -6.95
CA PRO A 516 11.13 19.78 -6.37
C PRO A 516 12.50 19.70 -5.67
N ASN A 517 12.55 19.03 -4.51
CA ASN A 517 13.81 18.55 -3.96
C ASN A 517 14.44 17.52 -4.92
N ALA A 518 15.76 17.30 -4.79
CA ALA A 518 16.48 16.31 -5.58
C ALA A 518 15.70 14.97 -5.63
N PRO A 519 15.55 14.37 -6.82
CA PRO A 519 14.70 13.21 -6.99
C PRO A 519 15.13 12.07 -6.07
N VAL A 520 14.15 11.35 -5.51
CA VAL A 520 14.42 10.07 -4.83
C VAL A 520 15.12 9.16 -5.85
N VAL A 521 16.37 8.79 -5.57
CA VAL A 521 17.13 7.87 -6.44
C VAL A 521 16.40 6.54 -6.44
N LEU A 522 15.89 6.19 -7.61
CA LEU A 522 15.14 4.96 -7.82
C LEU A 522 16.10 3.76 -7.72
N PRO A 523 15.76 2.72 -6.97
CA PRO A 523 16.31 1.41 -7.23
C PRO A 523 15.91 1.04 -8.66
N VAL A 524 16.88 0.91 -9.56
CA VAL A 524 16.62 0.40 -10.89
C VAL A 524 16.13 -1.04 -10.72
N PRO A 525 14.99 -1.45 -11.33
CA PRO A 525 14.57 -2.83 -11.31
C PRO A 525 15.72 -3.70 -11.81
N ILE A 526 16.08 -4.73 -11.05
CA ILE A 526 17.10 -5.69 -11.46
C ILE A 526 16.52 -6.38 -12.71
N PRO A 527 17.16 -6.29 -13.89
CA PRO A 527 16.65 -6.96 -15.07
C PRO A 527 16.55 -8.47 -14.81
N THR A 528 15.48 -9.08 -15.30
CA THR A 528 15.31 -10.54 -15.24
C THR A 528 16.51 -11.21 -15.90
N PRO A 529 17.17 -12.21 -15.29
CA PRO A 529 18.34 -12.85 -15.89
C PRO A 529 17.98 -13.50 -17.23
N GLU A 530 18.69 -13.12 -18.30
CA GLU A 530 18.58 -13.81 -19.59
C GLU A 530 19.46 -15.07 -19.56
N TYR A 531 18.85 -16.24 -19.69
CA TYR A 531 19.57 -17.52 -19.70
C TYR A 531 19.84 -18.00 -21.12
N VAL A 532 21.08 -18.42 -21.38
CA VAL A 532 21.48 -18.93 -22.71
C VAL A 532 21.19 -20.43 -22.79
N SER A 533 20.44 -20.90 -23.80
CA SER A 533 20.07 -22.33 -23.91
C SER A 533 21.06 -23.19 -24.70
N ALA A 534 21.95 -22.60 -25.49
CA ALA A 534 22.97 -23.30 -26.29
C ALA A 534 24.19 -22.40 -26.54
N VAL A 535 25.36 -22.98 -26.86
CA VAL A 535 26.59 -22.22 -27.12
C VAL A 535 26.41 -21.26 -28.33
N PRO A 536 26.52 -19.93 -28.15
CA PRO A 536 26.22 -18.96 -29.21
C PRO A 536 27.37 -18.85 -30.23
N ASN A 537 27.02 -18.84 -31.52
CA ASN A 537 27.96 -18.69 -32.65
C ASN A 537 29.16 -19.67 -32.60
N PHE A 538 28.92 -20.92 -32.21
CA PHE A 538 29.96 -21.94 -32.15
C PHE A 538 30.60 -22.21 -33.53
N ASN A 539 31.93 -22.10 -33.58
CA ASN A 539 32.73 -22.25 -34.79
C ASN A 539 34.02 -23.04 -34.50
N VAL A 540 34.47 -23.82 -35.48
CA VAL A 540 35.67 -24.67 -35.38
C VAL A 540 36.57 -24.51 -36.59
N VAL A 541 37.88 -24.45 -36.38
CA VAL A 541 38.89 -24.27 -37.43
C VAL A 541 40.13 -25.12 -37.11
N ALA A 542 40.72 -25.77 -38.11
CA ALA A 542 41.98 -26.48 -37.97
C ALA A 542 43.15 -25.50 -37.85
N VAL A 543 44.04 -25.72 -36.89
CA VAL A 543 45.21 -24.87 -36.63
C VAL A 543 46.46 -25.72 -36.41
N GLN A 544 47.63 -25.10 -36.59
CA GLN A 544 48.92 -25.73 -36.31
C GLN A 544 49.54 -25.04 -35.10
N ALA A 545 50.04 -25.83 -34.13
CA ALA A 545 50.90 -25.31 -33.08
C ALA A 545 52.35 -25.70 -33.38
N THR A 546 53.21 -24.69 -33.62
CA THR A 546 54.65 -24.90 -33.85
C THR A 546 55.41 -24.69 -32.55
N GLY A 547 56.03 -25.75 -32.03
CA GLY A 547 56.90 -25.68 -30.86
C GLY A 547 58.28 -25.09 -31.19
N PRO A 548 59.04 -24.65 -30.17
CA PRO A 548 60.36 -24.02 -30.34
C PRO A 548 61.38 -24.85 -31.14
N ASP A 549 61.24 -26.18 -31.12
CA ASP A 549 62.13 -27.15 -31.77
C ASP A 549 61.65 -27.58 -33.17
N GLY A 550 60.67 -26.88 -33.75
CA GLY A 550 60.09 -27.22 -35.05
C GLY A 550 59.07 -28.36 -35.02
N VAL A 551 58.65 -28.81 -33.83
CA VAL A 551 57.55 -29.77 -33.66
C VAL A 551 56.25 -29.12 -34.13
N ILE A 552 55.53 -29.76 -35.04
CA ILE A 552 54.22 -29.30 -35.49
C ILE A 552 53.17 -30.25 -34.94
N VAL A 553 52.31 -29.74 -34.07
CA VAL A 553 51.18 -30.50 -33.50
C VAL A 553 49.89 -30.00 -34.13
N PRO A 554 49.05 -30.89 -34.69
CA PRO A 554 47.74 -30.53 -35.21
C PRO A 554 46.80 -30.23 -34.04
N ALA A 555 46.01 -29.18 -34.17
CA ALA A 555 45.00 -28.83 -33.18
C ALA A 555 43.74 -28.30 -33.86
N ILE A 556 42.63 -28.35 -33.13
CA ILE A 556 41.37 -27.76 -33.54
C ILE A 556 41.10 -26.58 -32.62
N ARG A 557 40.91 -25.39 -33.20
CA ARG A 557 40.47 -24.21 -32.45
C ARG A 557 38.95 -24.15 -32.47
N ALA A 558 38.33 -24.26 -31.31
CA ALA A 558 36.91 -24.00 -31.11
C ALA A 558 36.72 -22.59 -30.54
N SER A 559 35.70 -21.87 -31.00
CA SER A 559 35.38 -20.50 -30.58
C SER A 559 33.88 -20.24 -30.57
N TRP A 560 33.42 -19.39 -29.65
CA TRP A 560 32.03 -18.97 -29.51
C TRP A 560 31.96 -17.51 -29.06
N THR A 561 30.77 -16.91 -29.09
CA THR A 561 30.55 -15.60 -28.49
C THR A 561 30.65 -15.70 -26.97
N PRO A 562 31.30 -14.74 -26.27
CA PRO A 562 31.34 -14.73 -24.80
C PRO A 562 29.95 -14.92 -24.18
N ILE A 563 29.89 -15.68 -23.10
CA ILE A 563 28.66 -16.01 -22.39
C ILE A 563 28.57 -15.11 -21.16
N ASP A 564 27.56 -14.24 -21.12
CA ASP A 564 27.33 -13.31 -20.00
C ASP A 564 26.41 -13.90 -18.90
N ASP A 565 25.87 -15.10 -19.13
CA ASP A 565 25.03 -15.84 -18.19
C ASP A 565 25.86 -16.46 -17.06
N VAL A 566 25.73 -15.89 -15.85
CA VAL A 566 26.46 -16.29 -14.64
C VAL A 566 26.12 -17.70 -14.13
N THR A 567 25.01 -18.29 -14.59
CA THR A 567 24.64 -19.67 -14.20
C THR A 567 25.44 -20.71 -14.97
N VAL A 568 26.01 -20.36 -16.13
CA VAL A 568 26.84 -21.28 -16.92
C VAL A 568 28.21 -21.42 -16.25
N GLN A 569 28.58 -22.64 -15.87
CA GLN A 569 29.86 -22.93 -15.24
C GLN A 569 30.90 -23.33 -16.29
N THR A 570 30.52 -24.21 -17.21
CA THR A 570 31.42 -24.75 -18.22
C THR A 570 30.78 -24.88 -19.60
N VAL A 571 31.63 -24.77 -20.62
CA VAL A 571 31.34 -25.17 -22.01
C VAL A 571 32.04 -26.51 -22.24
N ASP A 572 31.26 -27.54 -22.50
CA ASP A 572 31.73 -28.90 -22.70
C ASP A 572 31.81 -29.21 -24.20
N ILE A 573 33.03 -29.43 -24.70
CA ILE A 573 33.27 -29.61 -26.13
C ILE A 573 33.58 -31.07 -26.39
N GLU A 574 32.79 -31.68 -27.27
CA GLU A 574 32.96 -33.05 -27.69
C GLU A 574 33.48 -33.11 -29.12
N TYR A 575 34.50 -33.92 -29.34
CA TYR A 575 35.10 -34.13 -30.66
C TYR A 575 35.46 -35.60 -30.88
N ARG A 576 35.27 -36.05 -32.12
CA ARG A 576 35.51 -37.44 -32.55
C ARG A 576 35.92 -37.48 -34.01
N VAL A 577 36.56 -38.57 -34.43
CA VAL A 577 36.87 -38.81 -35.84
C VAL A 577 35.56 -38.92 -36.61
N ALA A 578 35.45 -38.28 -37.77
CA ALA A 578 34.21 -38.23 -38.55
C ALA A 578 33.70 -39.64 -38.87
N GLY A 579 32.45 -39.92 -38.45
CA GLY A 579 31.82 -41.23 -38.62
C GLY A 579 32.14 -42.28 -37.55
N ASP A 580 33.05 -42.01 -36.60
CA ASP A 580 33.31 -42.87 -35.44
C ASP A 580 32.48 -42.42 -34.24
N THR A 581 31.73 -43.33 -33.62
CA THR A 581 30.94 -43.08 -32.41
C THR A 581 31.48 -43.81 -31.19
N ALA A 582 32.52 -44.64 -31.34
CA ALA A 582 33.06 -45.47 -30.26
C ALA A 582 34.02 -44.68 -29.36
N ILE A 583 34.73 -43.71 -29.91
CA ILE A 583 35.71 -42.89 -29.19
C ILE A 583 35.33 -41.41 -29.36
N THR A 584 34.69 -40.85 -28.34
CA THR A 584 34.41 -39.40 -28.24
C THR A 584 35.31 -38.82 -27.16
N MET A 585 36.06 -37.79 -27.52
CA MET A 585 36.89 -37.03 -26.59
C MET A 585 36.11 -35.80 -26.14
N THR A 586 36.22 -35.46 -24.86
CA THR A 586 35.51 -34.32 -24.27
C THR A 586 36.51 -33.39 -23.61
N ARG A 587 36.30 -32.09 -23.75
CA ARG A 587 37.05 -31.06 -23.04
C ARG A 587 36.12 -29.98 -22.50
N SER A 588 36.12 -29.85 -21.19
CA SER A 588 35.40 -28.79 -20.46
C SER A 588 36.29 -27.56 -20.31
N VAL A 589 35.72 -26.39 -20.57
CA VAL A 589 36.36 -25.10 -20.24
C VAL A 589 35.43 -24.22 -19.43
N PRO A 590 35.96 -23.33 -18.56
CA PRO A 590 35.12 -22.37 -17.85
C PRO A 590 34.31 -21.48 -18.80
N ALA A 591 33.11 -21.06 -18.38
CA ALA A 591 32.24 -20.18 -19.18
C ALA A 591 32.88 -18.83 -19.54
N THR A 592 33.90 -18.40 -18.80
CA THR A 592 34.69 -17.18 -19.09
C THR A 592 35.60 -17.32 -20.31
N ALA A 593 35.84 -18.53 -20.81
CA ALA A 593 36.54 -18.76 -22.06
C ALA A 593 35.60 -18.55 -23.25
N SER A 594 36.12 -17.95 -24.33
CA SER A 594 35.43 -17.83 -25.63
C SER A 594 36.16 -18.56 -26.76
N VAL A 595 37.32 -19.15 -26.44
CA VAL A 595 38.18 -19.89 -27.35
C VAL A 595 38.90 -21.00 -26.58
N VAL A 596 39.03 -22.17 -27.20
CA VAL A 596 39.91 -23.25 -26.74
C VAL A 596 40.63 -23.91 -27.91
N LEU A 597 41.84 -24.40 -27.63
CA LEU A 597 42.61 -25.25 -28.54
C LEU A 597 42.53 -26.70 -28.08
N LEU A 598 41.96 -27.57 -28.90
CA LEU A 598 41.88 -29.01 -28.72
C LEU A 598 43.10 -29.66 -29.40
N PHE A 599 43.98 -30.28 -28.62
CA PHE A 599 45.19 -30.95 -29.12
C PHE A 599 45.33 -32.38 -28.56
N GLU A 600 44.49 -32.75 -27.60
CA GLU A 600 44.51 -34.07 -26.96
C GLU A 600 43.94 -35.11 -27.92
N GLY A 601 44.71 -36.15 -28.23
CA GLY A 601 44.25 -37.22 -29.15
C GLY A 601 43.92 -36.77 -30.57
N VAL A 602 44.31 -35.55 -30.96
CA VAL A 602 44.12 -35.03 -32.32
C VAL A 602 45.24 -35.56 -33.22
N ILE A 603 44.87 -36.33 -34.24
CA ILE A 603 45.79 -36.88 -35.24
C ILE A 603 45.80 -35.96 -36.45
N GLY A 604 46.95 -35.84 -37.12
CA GLY A 604 47.07 -35.02 -38.33
C GLY A 604 46.42 -35.66 -39.55
N ASP A 605 46.06 -34.84 -40.54
CA ASP A 605 45.44 -35.26 -41.80
C ASP A 605 44.20 -36.17 -41.62
N THR A 606 43.38 -35.86 -40.62
CA THR A 606 42.21 -36.67 -40.22
C THR A 606 40.96 -35.78 -40.12
N ASP A 607 39.81 -36.30 -40.58
CA ASP A 607 38.52 -35.60 -40.46
C ASP A 607 37.92 -35.81 -39.07
N TYR A 608 37.50 -34.72 -38.42
CA TYR A 608 36.83 -34.71 -37.12
C TYR A 608 35.46 -34.02 -37.20
N GLU A 609 34.54 -34.41 -36.33
CA GLU A 609 33.31 -33.71 -36.03
C GLU A 609 33.38 -33.16 -34.60
N VAL A 610 32.97 -31.91 -34.38
CA VAL A 610 33.01 -31.24 -33.08
C VAL A 610 31.67 -30.58 -32.75
N ARG A 611 31.19 -30.73 -31.52
CA ARG A 611 30.03 -30.01 -30.98
C ARG A 611 30.32 -29.47 -29.59
N ALA A 612 29.50 -28.54 -29.10
CA ALA A 612 29.60 -28.03 -27.75
C ALA A 612 28.26 -28.05 -27.03
N ASP A 613 28.29 -28.21 -25.71
CA ASP A 613 27.16 -28.17 -24.79
C ASP A 613 27.48 -27.25 -23.60
N LEU A 614 26.45 -26.86 -22.85
CA LEU A 614 26.56 -25.99 -21.68
C LEU A 614 26.21 -26.78 -20.42
N THR A 615 27.02 -26.60 -19.37
CA THR A 615 26.71 -27.06 -18.01
C THR A 615 26.45 -25.84 -17.12
N ALA A 616 25.25 -25.77 -16.54
CA ALA A 616 24.80 -24.68 -15.69
C ALA A 616 24.53 -25.14 -14.24
N ASP A 617 24.67 -24.21 -13.28
CA ASP A 617 24.36 -24.39 -11.86
C ASP A 617 23.50 -23.20 -11.38
N PRO A 618 22.22 -23.40 -10.99
CA PRO A 618 21.52 -24.68 -10.86
C PRO A 618 21.25 -25.38 -12.21
N ASP A 619 21.15 -26.71 -12.16
CA ASP A 619 20.94 -27.56 -13.34
C ASP A 619 19.67 -27.14 -14.09
N ARG A 620 19.81 -26.88 -15.40
CA ARG A 620 18.72 -26.46 -16.28
C ARG A 620 18.88 -27.06 -17.68
N PRO A 621 17.79 -27.25 -18.44
CA PRO A 621 17.87 -27.82 -19.79
C PRO A 621 18.72 -26.94 -20.72
N THR A 622 19.77 -27.53 -21.28
CA THR A 622 20.63 -26.96 -22.31
C THR A 622 20.54 -27.82 -23.58
N LEU A 623 20.83 -27.22 -24.73
CA LEU A 623 20.80 -27.89 -26.03
C LEU A 623 22.21 -27.90 -26.63
N PRO A 624 22.74 -29.07 -27.02
CA PRO A 624 24.02 -29.15 -27.69
C PRO A 624 23.94 -28.54 -29.10
N THR A 625 25.04 -27.98 -29.58
CA THR A 625 25.14 -27.48 -30.95
C THR A 625 25.10 -28.62 -31.97
N GLU A 626 24.81 -28.29 -33.23
CA GLU A 626 25.05 -29.22 -34.34
C GLU A 626 26.53 -29.60 -34.44
N TRP A 627 26.82 -30.81 -34.92
CA TRP A 627 28.17 -31.26 -35.22
C TRP A 627 28.76 -30.44 -36.38
N LYS A 628 29.95 -29.86 -36.16
CA LYS A 628 30.70 -29.12 -37.17
C LYS A 628 31.89 -29.96 -37.67
N PRO A 629 32.07 -30.15 -38.99
CA PRO A 629 33.20 -30.90 -39.53
C PRO A 629 34.48 -30.04 -39.58
N VAL A 630 35.63 -30.67 -39.35
CA VAL A 630 36.96 -30.03 -39.45
C VAL A 630 38.03 -31.06 -39.83
N THR A 631 38.84 -30.78 -40.84
CA THR A 631 39.97 -31.62 -41.27
C THR A 631 41.26 -31.10 -40.65
N THR A 632 41.94 -31.91 -39.84
CA THR A 632 43.19 -31.52 -39.19
C THR A 632 44.35 -31.52 -40.17
N VAL A 633 45.38 -30.73 -39.86
CA VAL A 633 46.60 -30.57 -40.68
C VAL A 633 47.67 -31.63 -40.36
N SER A 634 48.68 -31.80 -41.22
CA SER A 634 49.79 -32.75 -40.98
C SER A 634 50.58 -32.45 -39.68
N ALA A 635 51.00 -33.52 -38.99
CA ALA A 635 51.83 -33.46 -37.77
C ALA A 635 53.31 -33.79 -38.07
N VAL A 636 54.25 -33.16 -37.36
CA VAL A 636 55.71 -33.45 -37.45
C VAL A 636 56.30 -33.61 -36.04
N TYR A 637 56.76 -34.82 -35.69
CA TYR A 637 57.36 -35.14 -34.39
C TYR A 637 58.85 -35.50 -34.51
N PRO A 638 59.78 -34.69 -33.97
CA PRO A 638 61.18 -35.09 -33.82
C PRO A 638 61.37 -35.94 -32.55
N VAL A 639 62.04 -37.08 -32.68
CA VAL A 639 62.40 -37.95 -31.55
C VAL A 639 63.62 -37.36 -30.83
N SER A 640 63.45 -36.86 -29.60
CA SER A 640 64.59 -36.58 -28.72
C SER A 640 64.27 -36.76 -27.23
N VAL A 641 65.11 -37.62 -26.65
CA VAL A 641 65.43 -37.98 -25.26
C VAL A 641 65.35 -36.84 -24.23
N GLY A 642 64.78 -37.10 -23.04
CA GLY A 642 64.79 -36.13 -21.93
C GLY A 642 64.13 -36.60 -20.63
N LEU A 643 64.22 -37.89 -20.28
CA LEU A 643 63.61 -38.47 -19.05
C LEU A 643 64.39 -38.16 -17.76
N GLU A 644 65.38 -37.26 -17.81
CA GLU A 644 66.32 -36.97 -16.71
C GLU A 644 66.00 -35.64 -16.00
N GLN A 645 65.17 -34.78 -16.60
CA GLN A 645 64.80 -33.46 -16.05
C GLN A 645 63.59 -33.50 -15.10
N VAL A 646 62.73 -34.52 -15.20
CA VAL A 646 61.48 -34.61 -14.42
C VAL A 646 61.71 -35.11 -12.98
N GLN A 647 62.84 -35.77 -12.69
CA GLN A 647 63.18 -36.19 -11.32
C GLN A 647 63.71 -35.05 -10.43
N GLY A 648 64.19 -33.94 -11.02
CA GLY A 648 64.69 -32.78 -10.28
C GLY A 648 63.58 -31.87 -9.76
N ASP A 649 62.58 -31.60 -10.60
CA ASP A 649 61.54 -30.60 -10.31
C ASP A 649 60.45 -31.07 -9.34
N LEU A 650 60.23 -32.38 -9.21
CA LEU A 650 59.32 -32.96 -8.22
C LEU A 650 59.83 -32.83 -6.77
N ARG A 651 61.15 -32.69 -6.56
CA ARG A 651 61.74 -32.58 -5.23
C ARG A 651 61.76 -31.14 -4.70
N GLY A 652 61.90 -30.16 -5.60
CA GLY A 652 61.88 -28.72 -5.24
C GLY A 652 60.49 -28.13 -4.97
N ILE A 653 59.43 -28.76 -5.48
CA ILE A 653 58.03 -28.33 -5.23
C ILE A 653 57.53 -28.81 -3.86
N LEU A 654 57.95 -30.00 -3.40
CA LEU A 654 57.58 -30.54 -2.09
C LEU A 654 58.24 -29.82 -0.91
N GLU A 655 59.44 -29.25 -1.08
CA GLU A 655 60.11 -28.43 -0.05
C GLU A 655 59.59 -26.99 0.02
N ARG A 656 58.98 -26.47 -1.07
CA ARG A 656 58.40 -25.12 -1.10
C ARG A 656 57.01 -25.06 -0.46
N HIS A 657 56.28 -26.18 -0.44
CA HIS A 657 54.94 -26.28 0.16
C HIS A 657 54.95 -26.49 1.69
N SER A 658 56.02 -27.01 2.29
CA SER A 658 56.06 -27.23 3.75
C SER A 658 56.29 -25.95 4.56
N LEU A 659 56.93 -24.94 3.98
CA LEU A 659 57.21 -23.65 4.64
C LEU A 659 56.05 -22.64 4.53
N LEU A 660 55.20 -22.75 3.49
CA LEU A 660 54.04 -21.85 3.31
C LEU A 660 52.92 -22.13 4.34
N PHE A 661 52.75 -23.39 4.76
CA PHE A 661 51.71 -23.80 5.72
C PHE A 661 52.02 -23.39 7.17
N GLU A 662 53.29 -23.19 7.56
CA GLU A 662 53.65 -22.68 8.90
C GLU A 662 53.57 -21.14 9.00
N GLN A 663 53.56 -20.43 7.88
CA GLN A 663 53.40 -18.98 7.84
C GLN A 663 51.91 -18.61 7.89
N LEU A 664 51.06 -19.34 7.15
CA LEU A 664 49.59 -19.21 7.22
C LEU A 664 49.01 -19.54 8.61
N ARG A 665 49.63 -20.48 9.36
CA ARG A 665 49.19 -20.80 10.73
C ARG A 665 49.55 -19.70 11.74
N ARG A 666 50.64 -18.97 11.53
CA ARG A 666 51.04 -17.83 12.38
C ARG A 666 50.26 -16.56 12.09
N ASP A 667 49.84 -16.34 10.84
CA ASP A 667 49.01 -15.19 10.46
C ASP A 667 47.54 -15.36 10.90
N VAL A 668 47.06 -16.61 11.08
CA VAL A 668 45.72 -16.90 11.64
C VAL A 668 45.68 -16.81 13.18
N GLU A 669 46.78 -17.11 13.89
CA GLU A 669 46.84 -16.95 15.35
C GLU A 669 47.19 -15.51 15.80
N LEU A 670 47.84 -14.68 14.96
CA LEU A 670 48.03 -13.25 15.22
C LEU A 670 46.82 -12.37 14.82
N LEU A 671 45.91 -12.87 13.96
CA LEU A 671 44.61 -12.23 13.73
C LEU A 671 43.57 -12.61 14.82
N ALA A 672 43.81 -13.69 15.57
CA ALA A 672 42.96 -14.14 16.67
C ALA A 672 43.34 -13.53 18.05
N ALA A 673 44.37 -12.68 18.12
CA ALA A 673 44.85 -12.09 19.37
C ALA A 673 45.12 -10.57 19.32
N ASP A 674 44.60 -9.84 18.32
CA ASP A 674 44.72 -8.37 18.22
C ASP A 674 43.42 -7.63 17.83
N THR A 675 42.27 -8.06 18.39
CA THR A 675 41.08 -7.17 18.46
C THR A 675 40.37 -7.29 19.80
N ALA A 676 41.12 -7.20 20.91
CA ALA A 676 40.55 -6.94 22.24
C ALA A 676 41.50 -6.29 23.26
N ILE A 677 42.56 -5.58 22.88
CA ILE A 677 43.34 -4.75 23.83
C ILE A 677 43.60 -3.37 23.22
N GLY A 678 42.54 -2.57 23.21
CA GLY A 678 42.55 -1.16 22.81
C GLY A 678 41.28 -0.39 23.20
N ALA A 679 40.16 -1.09 23.42
CA ALA A 679 38.95 -0.53 24.01
C ALA A 679 38.30 -1.64 24.86
N GLY A 680 38.19 -1.45 26.17
CA GLY A 680 38.16 -2.50 27.20
C GLY A 680 36.94 -3.43 27.22
N ARG A 681 36.87 -4.38 26.30
CA ARG A 681 35.82 -5.39 26.19
C ARG A 681 36.27 -6.77 26.68
N LEU A 682 35.49 -7.38 27.56
CA LEU A 682 35.63 -8.74 28.08
C LEU A 682 34.33 -9.51 27.85
N VAL A 683 34.40 -10.75 27.38
CA VAL A 683 33.25 -11.62 27.13
C VAL A 683 33.52 -13.00 27.74
N GLU A 684 32.61 -13.51 28.56
CA GLU A 684 32.60 -14.86 29.13
C GLU A 684 31.32 -15.58 28.71
N GLN A 685 31.45 -16.81 28.19
CA GLN A 685 30.33 -17.60 27.71
C GLN A 685 30.39 -19.04 28.25
N THR A 686 29.30 -19.50 28.86
CA THR A 686 29.13 -20.87 29.34
C THR A 686 27.95 -21.53 28.63
N ALA A 687 28.11 -22.76 28.14
CA ALA A 687 27.06 -23.46 27.40
C ALA A 687 26.97 -24.95 27.74
N VAL A 688 25.75 -25.48 27.81
CA VAL A 688 25.44 -26.91 27.91
C VAL A 688 24.59 -27.29 26.71
N VAL A 689 25.11 -28.15 25.83
CA VAL A 689 24.47 -28.51 24.56
C VAL A 689 24.42 -30.02 24.40
N LYS A 690 23.26 -30.55 24.00
CA LYS A 690 23.05 -31.96 23.67
C LYS A 690 22.32 -32.08 22.34
N ARG A 691 22.87 -32.89 21.43
CA ARG A 691 22.31 -33.15 20.10
C ARG A 691 22.19 -34.64 19.84
N THR A 692 21.05 -35.05 19.27
CA THR A 692 20.81 -36.42 18.80
C THR A 692 20.06 -36.33 17.46
N ASP A 693 20.69 -36.75 16.37
CA ASP A 693 20.12 -36.69 15.01
C ASP A 693 19.58 -35.28 14.65
N ARG A 694 18.24 -35.15 14.54
CA ARG A 694 17.49 -33.92 14.23
C ARG A 694 16.98 -33.14 15.46
N SER A 695 17.43 -33.48 16.67
CA SER A 695 17.06 -32.79 17.92
C SER A 695 18.26 -32.13 18.59
N LEU A 696 18.08 -30.89 19.09
CA LEU A 696 19.06 -30.09 19.81
C LEU A 696 18.43 -29.53 21.09
N ALA A 697 19.12 -29.63 22.22
CA ALA A 697 18.78 -28.86 23.43
C ALA A 697 20.04 -28.12 23.89
N ALA A 698 19.93 -26.81 24.07
CA ALA A 698 21.03 -25.93 24.45
C ALA A 698 20.60 -24.95 25.55
N ALA A 699 21.46 -24.74 26.53
CA ALA A 699 21.35 -23.67 27.52
C ALA A 699 22.67 -22.90 27.50
N ILE A 700 22.61 -21.59 27.28
CA ILE A 700 23.75 -20.70 27.04
C ILE A 700 23.63 -19.50 27.98
N GLN A 701 24.72 -19.14 28.63
CA GLN A 701 24.86 -17.92 29.42
C GLN A 701 26.04 -17.11 28.89
N THR A 702 25.80 -15.85 28.59
CA THR A 702 26.79 -14.88 28.10
C THR A 702 26.87 -13.71 29.06
N LEU A 703 28.07 -13.35 29.48
CA LEU A 703 28.38 -12.16 30.26
C LEU A 703 29.37 -11.31 29.47
N GLU A 704 29.02 -10.06 29.20
CA GLU A 704 29.87 -9.11 28.48
C GLU A 704 30.05 -7.85 29.30
N ALA A 705 31.29 -7.35 29.35
CA ALA A 705 31.65 -6.10 30.01
C ALA A 705 32.58 -5.31 29.10
N THR A 706 32.12 -4.14 28.65
CA THR A 706 32.89 -3.21 27.84
C THR A 706 33.09 -1.91 28.58
N ALA A 707 34.32 -1.39 28.63
CA ALA A 707 34.68 -0.12 29.23
C ALA A 707 35.71 0.61 28.35
N THR A 708 35.38 1.82 27.96
CA THR A 708 36.25 2.76 27.25
C THR A 708 36.50 3.98 28.13
N GLN A 709 37.20 5.00 27.63
CA GLN A 709 37.40 6.24 28.39
C GLN A 709 36.10 7.06 28.58
N THR A 710 35.08 6.86 27.74
CA THR A 710 33.84 7.66 27.74
C THR A 710 32.56 6.84 27.90
N ALA A 711 32.63 5.51 27.78
CA ALA A 711 31.46 4.63 27.86
C ALA A 711 31.75 3.33 28.61
N ALA A 712 30.76 2.81 29.34
CA ALA A 712 30.76 1.49 29.96
C ALA A 712 29.44 0.77 29.68
N ASN A 713 29.51 -0.49 29.28
CA ASN A 713 28.37 -1.37 29.05
C ASN A 713 28.60 -2.70 29.79
N ALA A 714 27.63 -3.16 30.56
CA ALA A 714 27.62 -4.47 31.17
C ALA A 714 26.34 -5.21 30.77
N GLU A 715 26.49 -6.41 30.24
CA GLU A 715 25.39 -7.23 29.72
C GLU A 715 25.46 -8.66 30.26
N ALA A 716 24.30 -9.19 30.62
CA ALA A 716 24.11 -10.58 31.01
C ALA A 716 22.91 -11.17 30.28
N ILE A 717 23.14 -12.21 29.48
CA ILE A 717 22.08 -12.92 28.75
C ILE A 717 22.09 -14.39 29.17
N THR A 718 20.92 -14.90 29.54
CA THR A 718 20.66 -16.34 29.67
C THR A 718 19.66 -16.76 28.60
N GLN A 719 20.06 -17.70 27.75
CA GLN A 719 19.24 -18.22 26.67
C GLN A 719 19.10 -19.74 26.78
N ILE A 720 17.87 -20.22 26.62
CA ILE A 720 17.57 -21.65 26.48
C ILE A 720 16.90 -21.90 25.13
N ASN A 721 17.27 -23.01 24.49
CA ASN A 721 16.79 -23.39 23.17
C ASN A 721 16.58 -24.90 23.08
N ALA A 722 15.42 -25.32 22.59
CA ALA A 722 15.10 -26.71 22.30
C ALA A 722 14.53 -26.81 20.89
N ASN A 723 15.20 -27.58 20.02
CA ASN A 723 14.84 -27.78 18.63
C ASN A 723 14.64 -29.27 18.33
N VAL A 724 13.63 -29.57 17.50
CA VAL A 724 13.44 -30.87 16.86
C VAL A 724 12.99 -30.62 15.43
N GLY A 725 13.87 -30.82 14.45
CA GLY A 725 13.62 -30.38 13.07
C GLY A 725 13.38 -28.87 13.02
N ASP A 726 12.27 -28.43 12.43
CA ASP A 726 11.93 -27.00 12.27
C ASP A 726 11.05 -26.46 13.42
N ILE A 727 10.82 -27.26 14.47
CA ILE A 727 10.13 -26.82 15.68
C ILE A 727 11.17 -26.35 16.67
N THR A 728 11.06 -25.10 17.11
CA THR A 728 11.96 -24.48 18.09
C THR A 728 11.18 -23.86 19.24
N ALA A 729 11.70 -23.99 20.45
CA ALA A 729 11.19 -23.32 21.64
C ALA A 729 12.35 -22.62 22.35
N GLN A 730 12.18 -21.32 22.58
CA GLN A 730 13.24 -20.43 23.04
C GLN A 730 12.76 -19.59 24.23
N GLY A 731 13.65 -19.42 25.19
CA GLY A 731 13.48 -18.51 26.31
C GLY A 731 14.73 -17.67 26.49
N LEU A 732 14.56 -16.37 26.70
CA LEU A 732 15.63 -15.42 26.93
C LEU A 732 15.33 -14.57 28.16
N PHE A 733 16.38 -14.38 28.97
CA PHE A 733 16.42 -13.36 29.99
C PHE A 733 17.70 -12.54 29.84
N GLY A 734 17.53 -11.24 29.64
CA GLY A 734 18.63 -10.30 29.39
C GLY A 734 18.59 -9.14 30.37
N ILE A 735 19.77 -8.69 30.81
CA ILE A 735 19.96 -7.43 31.53
C ILE A 735 21.11 -6.69 30.86
N ASN A 736 20.86 -5.46 30.43
CA ASN A 736 21.87 -4.56 29.90
C ASN A 736 21.90 -3.26 30.72
N ALA A 737 23.09 -2.82 31.11
CA ALA A 737 23.32 -1.52 31.73
C ALA A 737 24.40 -0.78 30.94
N THR A 738 24.04 0.37 30.38
CA THR A 738 24.91 1.16 29.53
C THR A 738 25.04 2.59 30.06
N VAL A 739 26.25 3.12 30.04
CA VAL A 739 26.58 4.53 30.29
C VAL A 739 27.47 4.97 29.14
N ASP A 740 27.10 6.02 28.43
CA ASP A 740 27.92 6.60 27.36
C ASP A 740 27.93 8.12 27.49
N GLY A 741 29.02 8.67 28.07
CA GLY A 741 29.45 10.08 28.13
C GLY A 741 28.49 11.14 28.69
N SER A 742 27.24 11.10 28.25
CA SER A 742 26.12 12.00 28.51
C SER A 742 24.80 11.28 28.79
N GLU A 743 24.70 9.97 28.63
CA GLU A 743 23.46 9.21 28.82
C GLU A 743 23.71 7.91 29.61
N SER A 744 22.78 7.54 30.47
CA SER A 744 22.76 6.25 31.17
C SER A 744 21.41 5.56 30.99
N SER A 745 21.44 4.25 30.73
CA SER A 745 20.23 3.44 30.57
C SER A 745 20.40 2.02 31.12
N VAL A 746 19.29 1.43 31.56
CA VAL A 746 19.19 0.03 31.97
C VAL A 746 17.98 -0.58 31.29
N THR A 747 18.17 -1.74 30.68
CA THR A 747 17.11 -2.56 30.07
C THR A 747 17.11 -3.95 30.69
N ILE A 748 15.93 -4.45 31.06
CA ILE A 748 15.69 -5.82 31.52
C ILE A 748 14.63 -6.45 30.61
N ASP A 749 14.98 -7.53 29.91
CA ASP A 749 14.11 -8.21 28.95
C ASP A 749 13.83 -9.67 29.36
N LEU A 750 12.56 -10.05 29.33
CA LEU A 750 12.09 -11.43 29.43
C LEU A 750 11.34 -11.76 28.15
N LEU A 751 11.75 -12.79 27.42
CA LEU A 751 11.10 -13.19 26.18
C LEU A 751 10.94 -14.71 26.09
N GLY A 752 9.74 -15.13 25.68
CA GLY A 752 9.45 -16.49 25.26
C GLY A 752 9.05 -16.50 23.78
N ARG A 753 9.62 -17.41 23.00
CA ARG A 753 9.26 -17.63 21.60
C ARG A 753 9.11 -19.11 21.32
N VAL A 754 8.05 -19.47 20.63
CA VAL A 754 7.85 -20.81 20.11
C VAL A 754 7.62 -20.72 18.61
N GLN A 755 8.31 -21.53 17.83
CA GLN A 755 8.22 -21.56 16.37
C GLN A 755 7.98 -22.98 15.90
N THR A 756 7.10 -23.11 14.93
CA THR A 756 6.83 -24.36 14.21
C THR A 756 6.95 -24.06 12.74
N SER A 757 8.00 -24.60 12.10
CA SER A 757 8.36 -24.40 10.69
C SER A 757 8.32 -22.94 10.24
N ASP A 758 7.15 -22.42 9.91
CA ASP A 758 6.96 -21.14 9.21
C ASP A 758 6.24 -20.08 10.04
N SER A 759 5.90 -20.38 11.30
CA SER A 759 5.28 -19.40 12.19
C SER A 759 5.85 -19.48 13.58
N PHE A 760 5.99 -18.31 14.22
CA PHE A 760 6.37 -18.22 15.62
C PHE A 760 5.40 -17.33 16.38
N GLN A 761 5.18 -17.67 17.64
CA GLN A 761 4.49 -16.84 18.61
C GLN A 761 5.51 -16.35 19.63
N GLN A 762 5.40 -15.10 20.04
CA GLN A 762 6.27 -14.52 21.06
C GLN A 762 5.47 -13.74 22.09
N ALA A 763 5.94 -13.81 23.34
CA ALA A 763 5.46 -12.96 24.41
C ALA A 763 6.65 -12.47 25.22
N GLY A 764 6.59 -11.23 25.71
CA GLY A 764 7.70 -10.65 26.44
C GLY A 764 7.34 -9.46 27.30
N LEU A 765 8.28 -9.13 28.19
CA LEU A 765 8.24 -7.98 29.07
C LEU A 765 9.61 -7.30 29.04
N SER A 766 9.60 -5.98 28.84
CA SER A 766 10.79 -5.13 28.90
C SER A 766 10.61 -4.03 29.93
N ILE A 767 11.61 -3.83 30.79
CA ILE A 767 11.71 -2.68 31.68
C ILE A 767 12.89 -1.84 31.20
N TYR A 768 12.61 -0.58 30.84
CA TYR A 768 13.61 0.37 30.39
C TYR A 768 13.65 1.57 31.32
N VAL A 769 14.84 1.99 31.73
CA VAL A 769 15.07 3.17 32.58
C VAL A 769 16.23 3.98 32.01
N ASP A 770 16.02 5.28 31.83
CA ASP A 770 17.08 6.25 31.52
C ASP A 770 16.92 7.53 32.36
N GLU A 771 17.74 8.53 32.06
CA GLU A 771 17.74 9.82 32.77
C GLU A 771 16.47 10.67 32.51
N ASN A 772 15.69 10.34 31.47
CA ASN A 772 14.46 11.04 31.07
C ASN A 772 13.18 10.34 31.57
N GLY A 773 13.27 9.10 32.05
CA GLY A 773 12.16 8.40 32.69
C GLY A 773 12.26 6.87 32.63
N SER A 774 11.22 6.20 33.13
CA SER A 774 11.09 4.74 33.06
C SER A 774 9.88 4.31 32.23
N LYS A 775 10.02 3.20 31.51
CA LYS A 775 8.98 2.59 30.66
C LYS A 775 8.89 1.10 30.93
N LEU A 776 7.65 0.58 30.94
CA LEU A 776 7.34 -0.83 30.98
C LEU A 776 6.66 -1.21 29.66
N LEU A 777 7.25 -2.13 28.90
CA LEU A 777 6.74 -2.58 27.61
C LEU A 777 6.28 -4.02 27.74
N LEU A 778 5.00 -4.27 27.50
CA LEU A 778 4.38 -5.59 27.53
C LEU A 778 4.02 -6.00 26.09
N ASN A 779 4.53 -7.13 25.64
CA ASN A 779 4.23 -7.73 24.35
C ASN A 779 3.50 -9.05 24.59
N ALA A 780 2.18 -9.05 24.46
CA ALA A 780 1.33 -10.24 24.55
C ALA A 780 -0.04 -9.95 23.91
N ASP A 781 -0.68 -10.97 23.32
CA ASP A 781 -2.02 -10.83 22.74
C ASP A 781 -3.10 -10.52 23.79
N GLN A 782 -2.96 -11.03 25.01
CA GLN A 782 -3.87 -10.72 26.12
C GLN A 782 -3.19 -10.82 27.50
N THR A 783 -3.67 -10.00 28.44
CA THR A 783 -3.34 -10.08 29.87
C THR A 783 -4.52 -10.68 30.61
N VAL A 784 -4.33 -11.83 31.27
CA VAL A 784 -5.40 -12.59 31.93
C VAL A 784 -5.20 -12.62 33.45
N ILE A 785 -6.26 -12.34 34.21
CA ILE A 785 -6.35 -12.44 35.67
C ILE A 785 -7.35 -13.54 36.01
N THR A 786 -6.96 -14.52 36.84
CA THR A 786 -7.79 -15.69 37.16
C THR A 786 -8.08 -15.79 38.65
N LYS A 787 -9.30 -16.21 39.03
CA LYS A 787 -9.70 -16.49 40.41
C LYS A 787 -10.74 -17.61 40.47
N ASP A 788 -10.45 -18.68 41.21
CA ASP A 788 -11.40 -19.80 41.47
C ASP A 788 -12.09 -20.37 40.23
N GLY A 789 -11.35 -20.50 39.12
CA GLY A 789 -11.86 -21.00 37.83
C GLY A 789 -12.52 -19.95 36.94
N ALA A 790 -12.72 -18.72 37.45
CA ALA A 790 -13.11 -17.57 36.65
C ALA A 790 -11.89 -16.88 36.05
N THR A 791 -11.99 -16.44 34.81
CA THR A 791 -10.95 -15.69 34.10
C THR A 791 -11.48 -14.33 33.66
N ALA A 792 -10.62 -13.32 33.73
CA ALA A 792 -10.91 -11.98 33.26
C ALA A 792 -9.70 -11.46 32.47
N SER A 793 -9.93 -10.99 31.25
CA SER A 793 -8.89 -10.36 30.42
C SER A 793 -9.15 -8.86 30.40
N PRO A 794 -8.64 -8.09 31.39
CA PRO A 794 -8.90 -6.65 31.46
C PRO A 794 -8.29 -5.90 30.29
N PHE A 795 -7.22 -6.43 29.69
CA PHE A 795 -6.55 -5.86 28.53
C PHE A 795 -6.27 -6.99 27.54
N ALA A 796 -6.93 -6.94 26.39
CA ALA A 796 -6.73 -7.90 25.32
C ALA A 796 -6.69 -7.15 24.00
N PHE A 797 -5.78 -7.53 23.12
CA PHE A 797 -5.84 -7.05 21.76
C PHE A 797 -6.98 -7.79 21.06
N ASP A 798 -7.88 -7.02 20.46
CA ASP A 798 -8.83 -7.60 19.54
C ASP A 798 -8.05 -8.24 18.39
N PRO A 799 -8.19 -9.55 18.14
CA PRO A 799 -7.39 -10.25 17.13
C PRO A 799 -7.73 -9.80 15.70
N GLY A 800 -8.88 -9.15 15.49
CA GLY A 800 -9.32 -8.63 14.20
C GLY A 800 -8.88 -7.20 13.94
N THR A 801 -8.93 -6.33 14.96
CA THR A 801 -8.53 -4.93 14.79
C THR A 801 -7.11 -4.65 15.28
N GLY A 802 -6.58 -5.43 16.21
CA GLY A 802 -5.35 -5.12 16.94
C GLY A 802 -5.50 -3.94 17.91
N GLU A 803 -6.72 -3.58 18.30
CA GLU A 803 -6.98 -2.59 19.36
C GLU A 803 -6.97 -3.21 20.74
N LEU A 804 -6.37 -2.50 21.70
CA LEU A 804 -6.35 -2.87 23.11
C LEU A 804 -7.74 -2.63 23.73
N ILE A 805 -8.50 -3.69 23.95
CA ILE A 805 -9.79 -3.65 24.62
C ILE A 805 -9.59 -3.63 26.13
N GLY A 806 -10.08 -2.58 26.78
CA GLY A 806 -10.17 -2.45 28.23
C GLY A 806 -11.52 -2.95 28.79
N ARG A 807 -11.54 -4.10 29.47
CA ARG A 807 -12.78 -4.67 30.04
C ARG A 807 -12.85 -4.44 31.55
N PHE A 808 -13.76 -3.57 31.99
CA PHE A 808 -13.93 -3.22 33.40
C PHE A 808 -15.40 -3.34 33.84
N ALA A 809 -15.69 -4.22 34.81
CA ALA A 809 -17.07 -4.58 35.15
C ALA A 809 -17.69 -3.79 36.32
N ARG A 810 -16.89 -3.27 37.26
CA ARG A 810 -17.40 -2.52 38.42
C ARG A 810 -16.31 -1.66 39.05
N PHE A 811 -16.53 -0.35 39.12
CA PHE A 811 -15.72 0.59 39.91
C PHE A 811 -16.53 1.04 41.13
N GLN A 812 -15.91 1.13 42.31
CA GLN A 812 -16.54 1.71 43.51
C GLN A 812 -16.40 3.24 43.53
N GLU A 813 -15.24 3.74 43.11
CA GLU A 813 -14.89 5.15 42.94
C GLU A 813 -13.78 5.24 41.88
N ALA A 814 -13.83 6.24 41.00
CA ALA A 814 -12.84 6.46 39.95
C ALA A 814 -12.65 7.98 39.75
N VAL A 815 -11.39 8.44 39.67
CA VAL A 815 -11.02 9.84 39.41
C VAL A 815 -10.41 9.89 38.02
N ALA A 816 -11.10 10.54 37.08
CA ALA A 816 -10.70 10.63 35.68
C ALA A 816 -10.87 12.07 35.18
N GLU A 817 -9.95 12.53 34.33
CA GLU A 817 -10.02 13.87 33.73
C GLU A 817 -11.20 13.98 32.75
N GLY A 818 -11.52 12.88 32.06
CA GLY A 818 -12.83 12.67 31.49
C GLY A 818 -13.06 11.31 30.80
N PHE A 819 -14.32 11.01 30.51
CA PHE A 819 -14.77 9.88 29.71
C PHE A 819 -15.75 10.38 28.66
N GLU A 820 -15.65 9.85 27.44
CA GLU A 820 -16.55 10.20 26.34
C GLU A 820 -16.90 8.92 25.58
N THR A 821 -18.18 8.75 25.26
CA THR A 821 -18.59 7.68 24.35
C THR A 821 -17.92 7.88 23.00
N PRO A 822 -17.65 6.83 22.19
CA PRO A 822 -17.10 7.03 20.84
C PRO A 822 -17.93 8.02 19.99
N SER A 823 -19.23 8.14 20.31
CA SER A 823 -20.17 9.08 19.71
C SER A 823 -20.16 10.49 20.29
N GLY A 824 -19.39 10.80 21.32
CA GLY A 824 -19.29 12.14 21.92
C GLY A 824 -20.54 12.71 22.59
N LYS A 825 -21.67 12.01 22.50
CA LYS A 825 -22.97 12.46 23.01
C LYS A 825 -23.09 12.39 24.52
N ALA A 826 -22.22 11.64 25.17
CA ALA A 826 -22.16 11.59 26.62
C ALA A 826 -20.70 11.73 27.04
N ARG A 827 -20.43 12.74 27.87
CA ARG A 827 -19.12 12.90 28.50
C ARG A 827 -19.21 13.31 29.97
N PHE A 828 -18.14 12.99 30.70
CA PHE A 828 -18.00 13.21 32.14
C PHE A 828 -16.59 13.70 32.41
N GLY A 829 -16.39 14.77 33.18
CA GLY A 829 -15.05 15.31 33.46
C GLY A 829 -15.01 16.77 33.90
N ILE A 830 -13.85 17.43 33.77
CA ILE A 830 -13.73 18.89 33.95
C ILE A 830 -14.33 19.57 32.74
N LEU A 831 -15.47 20.19 32.95
CA LEU A 831 -16.21 20.79 31.88
C LEU A 831 -15.82 22.29 31.72
N ALA A 832 -15.48 22.97 32.82
CA ALA A 832 -14.81 24.29 32.85
C ALA A 832 -13.80 24.42 34.01
N PRO A 833 -12.94 25.46 34.02
CA PRO A 833 -12.12 25.80 35.19
C PRO A 833 -13.00 25.96 36.45
N GLY A 834 -12.84 25.04 37.41
CA GLY A 834 -13.63 25.00 38.65
C GLY A 834 -15.02 24.37 38.53
N VAL A 835 -15.35 23.73 37.40
CA VAL A 835 -16.65 23.07 37.17
C VAL A 835 -16.44 21.65 36.63
N GLU A 836 -16.82 20.66 37.42
CA GLU A 836 -16.82 19.23 37.08
C GLU A 836 -18.26 18.71 36.96
N GLY A 837 -18.55 17.85 35.97
CA GLY A 837 -19.90 17.33 35.77
C GLY A 837 -20.03 16.26 34.69
N VAL A 838 -21.25 15.73 34.55
CA VAL A 838 -21.68 14.87 33.43
C VAL A 838 -22.53 15.71 32.49
N GLU A 839 -22.28 15.64 31.20
CA GLU A 839 -23.14 16.27 30.21
C GLU A 839 -23.45 15.28 29.09
N ILE A 840 -24.74 15.18 28.80
CA ILE A 840 -25.33 14.26 27.84
C ILE A 840 -26.11 15.14 26.89
N THR A 841 -25.66 15.18 25.65
CA THR A 841 -26.27 15.97 24.59
C THR A 841 -26.98 15.01 23.66
N THR A 842 -28.30 15.08 23.66
CA THR A 842 -29.17 14.37 22.72
C THR A 842 -28.98 14.87 21.31
#